data_AF-E3N2U2-F1
#
_entry.id   AF-E3N2U2-F1
#
_cell.length_a   1.000
_cell.length_b   1.000
_cell.length_c   1.000
_cell.angle_alpha   90.00
_cell.angle_beta   90.00
_cell.angle_gamma   90.00
#
_symmetry.space_group_name_H-M   'P 1'
#
loop_
_entity.id
_entity.type
_entity.pdbx_description
1 polymer ?
#
loop_
_entity_poly.entity_id
_entity_poly.type
_entity_poly.pdbx_seq_one_letter_code
_entity_poly.pdbx_strand_id
1 'polypeptide(L)'
;MSLFADDFTSLRDTSAYTLASYMLDGDTKNWGFNLEEDLSNLVYENLHRDNKEFTEEVADDVIRKLKLSKVRVDFDEYDAPRCRVLNAQKTLKELELRELRGARDFHDAIISEGTDNELAIVDIAKLLEAIIGKGSGETMRTLEIDGTETLFVQNEYISKIHSLIPKLENLILFSCDLPPREFRSLCTLFTSLKKLDLCDTKISSLDGISNLPNLELLNLAESIFNQRANMTDLFQLRNLKVLNIRAYDTERPVHNFKRYLSHVKSGRTLPELRMIDIGNNYVDLEDIILLIETHPKLEQISLIGTRLQTCSQLELPNRKVELLTLENAHHCFKSVMYCVNTGVNSPLILLKLFDKCDYFMERSRLPTDKDYRECLETMFPLTQYNIPIIRDNAFRCLQCIGWRPRVLSNEEKQRLIQILHGQLIEYSPATESDDEIVWECTWFIFQCNGFLETTQENMNSICQLAAENLTRTADIGLTTSKYCLNVVRKLLRKITPQRALAMATSLNLKSHLVDLLSGQNQDSIGMKTVYKLFKVINALTSIEREKRSDPLQISVDEKCIFALMQSVSDLFFEGKVLKPLSMLTDYVQLIDTSVYAVFFQNFSKFLLPFLLSRKTQKQRRVISLLEIMMCCVDENASRLTGETINEICKHIYEYDRKEDGLKVFEWIVKKCESKEAAEWARWVSARCGVEIEEEDEKEEEPAAKRVKSL
;
A
#
# COMPACT_ATOMS: atom_id res chain seq x y z
N MET A 1 -11.55 -21.21 -10.54
CA MET A 1 -12.51 -20.11 -10.26
C MET A 1 -11.70 -18.83 -10.30
N SER A 2 -12.08 -17.89 -11.15
CA SER A 2 -11.35 -16.62 -11.28
C SER A 2 -11.53 -15.84 -9.98
N LEU A 3 -10.41 -15.49 -9.33
CA LEU A 3 -10.33 -14.71 -8.08
C LEU A 3 -10.89 -13.28 -8.19
N PHE A 4 -11.40 -12.91 -9.36
CA PHE A 4 -11.55 -11.52 -9.77
C PHE A 4 -12.83 -11.25 -10.58
N ALA A 5 -13.93 -11.93 -10.28
CA ALA A 5 -15.14 -11.81 -11.09
C ALA A 5 -15.79 -10.41 -11.06
N ASP A 6 -15.50 -9.55 -10.06
CA ASP A 6 -16.44 -8.47 -9.73
C ASP A 6 -15.93 -7.00 -9.73
N ASP A 7 -14.65 -6.68 -9.95
CA ASP A 7 -14.13 -5.33 -9.55
C ASP A 7 -13.58 -4.40 -10.65
N PHE A 8 -14.45 -3.96 -11.56
CA PHE A 8 -14.47 -2.51 -11.83
C PHE A 8 -15.53 -1.93 -10.88
N THR A 9 -15.56 -0.62 -10.58
CA THR A 9 -16.86 -0.01 -10.23
C THR A 9 -17.78 -0.43 -11.34
N SER A 10 -18.65 -1.38 -11.04
CA SER A 10 -19.36 -2.10 -12.08
C SER A 10 -20.13 -1.05 -12.86
N LEU A 11 -20.47 -1.30 -14.12
CA LEU A 11 -21.40 -0.40 -14.82
C LEU A 11 -22.62 -0.13 -13.94
N ARG A 12 -23.01 -1.12 -13.12
CA ARG A 12 -24.01 -1.01 -12.06
C ARG A 12 -23.65 0.03 -10.99
N ASP A 13 -22.47 0.02 -10.36
CA ASP A 13 -22.10 0.99 -9.32
C ASP A 13 -21.98 2.42 -9.87
N THR A 14 -21.37 2.56 -11.05
CA THR A 14 -21.25 3.87 -11.72
C THR A 14 -22.63 4.42 -12.08
N SER A 15 -23.53 3.56 -12.57
CA SER A 15 -24.91 3.94 -12.87
C SER A 15 -25.69 4.29 -11.61
N ALA A 16 -25.49 3.56 -10.51
CA ALA A 16 -26.15 3.83 -9.24
C ALA A 16 -25.72 5.18 -8.66
N TYR A 17 -24.41 5.49 -8.66
CA TYR A 17 -23.90 6.79 -8.24
C TYR A 17 -24.43 7.92 -9.12
N THR A 18 -24.40 7.74 -10.44
CA THR A 18 -24.91 8.75 -11.38
C THR A 18 -26.40 9.03 -11.15
N LEU A 19 -27.20 7.97 -10.94
CA LEU A 19 -28.62 8.11 -10.65
C LEU A 19 -28.85 8.82 -9.31
N ALA A 20 -28.07 8.49 -8.27
CA ALA A 20 -28.14 9.14 -6.98
C ALA A 20 -27.87 10.65 -7.10
N SER A 21 -26.83 11.07 -7.84
CA SER A 21 -26.58 12.49 -8.11
C SER A 21 -27.77 13.16 -8.80
N TYR A 22 -28.34 12.55 -9.85
CA TYR A 22 -29.52 13.12 -10.53
C TYR A 22 -30.75 13.20 -9.62
N MET A 23 -30.90 12.27 -8.66
CA MET A 23 -31.98 12.36 -7.67
C MET A 23 -31.75 13.54 -6.71
N LEU A 24 -30.53 13.75 -6.24
CA LEU A 24 -30.17 14.91 -5.41
C LEU A 24 -30.36 16.24 -6.16
N ASP A 25 -30.10 16.26 -7.46
CA ASP A 25 -30.31 17.45 -8.32
C ASP A 25 -31.79 17.69 -8.67
N GLY A 26 -32.69 16.75 -8.34
CA GLY A 26 -34.12 16.82 -8.68
C GLY A 26 -34.43 16.52 -10.16
N ASP A 27 -33.43 16.17 -10.96
CA ASP A 27 -33.55 15.96 -12.41
C ASP A 27 -34.39 14.73 -12.78
N THR A 28 -34.51 13.79 -11.84
CA THR A 28 -35.26 12.57 -12.10
C THR A 28 -36.76 12.72 -11.87
N LYS A 29 -37.28 13.84 -11.37
CA LYS A 29 -38.69 14.02 -10.93
C LYS A 29 -39.74 13.44 -11.90
N ASN A 30 -39.50 13.60 -13.20
CA ASN A 30 -40.38 13.16 -14.30
C ASN A 30 -40.06 11.77 -14.88
N TRP A 31 -39.05 11.08 -14.35
CA TRP A 31 -38.64 9.77 -14.83
C TRP A 31 -39.55 8.69 -14.22
N GLY A 32 -40.22 7.91 -15.07
CA GLY A 32 -41.16 6.86 -14.66
C GLY A 32 -40.49 5.50 -14.48
N PHE A 33 -39.66 5.34 -13.44
CA PHE A 33 -39.02 4.06 -13.12
C PHE A 33 -39.29 3.62 -11.68
N ASN A 34 -39.11 2.33 -11.43
CA ASN A 34 -39.06 1.73 -10.09
C ASN A 34 -37.91 0.74 -10.07
N LEU A 35 -37.09 0.78 -9.03
CA LEU A 35 -35.98 -0.15 -8.88
C LEU A 35 -36.38 -1.35 -8.01
N GLU A 36 -35.76 -2.49 -8.29
CA GLU A 36 -35.79 -3.65 -7.39
C GLU A 36 -34.98 -3.38 -6.12
N GLU A 37 -35.18 -4.19 -5.07
CA GLU A 37 -34.59 -3.96 -3.75
C GLU A 37 -33.06 -3.76 -3.79
N ASP A 38 -32.33 -4.67 -4.46
CA ASP A 38 -30.87 -4.64 -4.51
C ASP A 38 -30.28 -3.41 -5.21
N LEU A 39 -30.98 -2.88 -6.22
CA LEU A 39 -30.57 -1.66 -6.91
C LEU A 39 -31.01 -0.41 -6.14
N SER A 40 -32.16 -0.48 -5.47
CA SER A 40 -32.67 0.59 -4.61
C SER A 40 -31.73 0.87 -3.45
N ASN A 41 -31.29 -0.18 -2.75
CA ASN A 41 -30.35 -0.06 -1.63
C ASN A 41 -29.02 0.56 -2.12
N LEU A 42 -28.47 0.08 -3.24
CA LEU A 42 -27.22 0.60 -3.79
C LEU A 42 -27.32 2.08 -4.21
N VAL A 43 -28.42 2.49 -4.85
CA VAL A 43 -28.65 3.91 -5.19
C VAL A 43 -28.78 4.75 -3.92
N TYR A 44 -29.52 4.27 -2.92
CA TYR A 44 -29.70 4.98 -1.65
C TYR A 44 -28.38 5.16 -0.89
N GLU A 45 -27.52 4.14 -0.83
CA GLU A 45 -26.17 4.23 -0.24
C GLU A 45 -25.33 5.34 -0.91
N ASN A 46 -25.52 5.58 -2.21
CA ASN A 46 -24.79 6.61 -2.95
C ASN A 46 -25.37 8.03 -2.77
N LEU A 47 -26.55 8.22 -2.17
CA LEU A 47 -27.15 9.54 -1.93
C LEU A 47 -26.38 10.39 -0.90
N HIS A 48 -25.35 9.82 -0.26
CA HIS A 48 -24.52 10.47 0.75
C HIS A 48 -23.14 10.88 0.23
N ARG A 49 -22.76 10.45 -0.98
CA ARG A 49 -21.41 10.67 -1.52
C ARG A 49 -21.16 12.11 -1.96
N ASP A 50 -22.21 12.82 -2.33
CA ASP A 50 -22.12 14.23 -2.69
C ASP A 50 -22.47 15.07 -1.46
N ASN A 51 -21.74 16.17 -1.21
CA ASN A 51 -22.06 17.18 -0.17
C ASN A 51 -23.32 18.01 -0.52
N LYS A 52 -24.32 17.38 -1.14
CA LYS A 52 -25.60 17.99 -1.51
C LYS A 52 -26.62 17.74 -0.40
N GLU A 53 -27.51 18.70 -0.23
CA GLU A 53 -28.56 18.63 0.79
C GLU A 53 -29.65 17.61 0.41
N PHE A 54 -30.05 16.78 1.36
CA PHE A 54 -31.16 15.84 1.18
C PHE A 54 -32.48 16.51 1.57
N THR A 55 -33.17 17.07 0.59
CA THR A 55 -34.39 17.87 0.82
C THR A 55 -35.66 17.02 0.86
N GLU A 56 -36.79 17.63 1.26
CA GLU A 56 -38.10 16.97 1.20
C GLU A 56 -38.52 16.56 -0.22
N GLU A 57 -38.08 17.28 -1.25
CA GLU A 57 -38.35 16.90 -2.63
C GLU A 57 -37.59 15.64 -3.04
N VAL A 58 -36.35 15.49 -2.56
CA VAL A 58 -35.54 14.28 -2.76
C VAL A 58 -36.19 13.11 -2.03
N ALA A 59 -36.64 13.31 -0.79
CA ALA A 59 -37.37 12.30 -0.02
C ALA A 59 -38.62 11.79 -0.76
N ASP A 60 -39.46 12.69 -1.31
CA ASP A 60 -40.64 12.32 -2.10
C ASP A 60 -40.28 11.49 -3.34
N ASP A 61 -39.15 11.80 -3.97
CA ASP A 61 -38.66 11.10 -5.14
C ASP A 61 -38.15 9.70 -4.80
N VAL A 62 -37.38 9.58 -3.71
CA VAL A 62 -36.90 8.31 -3.17
C VAL A 62 -38.06 7.40 -2.77
N ILE A 63 -39.02 7.91 -1.99
CA ILE A 63 -40.20 7.13 -1.54
C ILE A 63 -40.98 6.57 -2.72
N ARG A 64 -41.06 7.32 -3.82
CA ARG A 64 -41.84 6.92 -5.00
C ARG A 64 -41.13 5.88 -5.87
N LYS A 65 -39.80 5.86 -5.90
CA LYS A 65 -39.02 5.11 -6.90
C LYS A 65 -38.18 3.98 -6.34
N LEU A 66 -37.75 4.09 -5.08
CA LEU A 66 -36.88 3.13 -4.42
C LEU A 66 -37.70 2.23 -3.49
N LYS A 67 -37.34 0.95 -3.46
CA LYS A 67 -37.88 -0.05 -2.54
C LYS A 67 -36.77 -0.53 -1.61
N LEU A 68 -36.60 0.16 -0.49
CA LEU A 68 -35.47 -0.13 0.39
C LEU A 68 -35.77 -1.37 1.23
N SER A 69 -34.82 -2.28 1.30
CA SER A 69 -34.90 -3.49 2.13
C SER A 69 -33.77 -3.61 3.14
N LYS A 70 -32.63 -2.97 2.86
CA LYS A 70 -31.48 -2.87 3.74
C LYS A 70 -30.98 -1.44 3.75
N VAL A 71 -30.86 -0.87 4.95
CA VAL A 71 -30.38 0.50 5.11
C VAL A 71 -29.42 0.58 6.30
N ARG A 72 -28.32 1.30 6.08
CA ARG A 72 -27.46 1.84 7.14
C ARG A 72 -27.74 3.33 7.28
N VAL A 73 -27.75 3.81 8.51
CA VAL A 73 -27.89 5.22 8.86
C VAL A 73 -26.66 5.64 9.67
N ASP A 74 -25.90 6.59 9.15
CA ASP A 74 -24.67 7.12 9.76
C ASP A 74 -24.91 8.54 10.38
N PHE A 75 -23.87 9.17 10.96
CA PHE A 75 -23.98 10.36 11.83
C PHE A 75 -24.85 11.52 11.30
N ASP A 76 -24.71 11.88 10.03
CA ASP A 76 -25.43 13.03 9.45
C ASP A 76 -26.76 12.65 8.76
N GLU A 77 -27.28 11.44 9.00
CA GLU A 77 -28.42 10.89 8.25
C GLU A 77 -29.72 10.78 9.07
N TYR A 78 -29.72 11.34 10.28
CA TYR A 78 -30.86 11.31 11.19
C TYR A 78 -31.85 12.48 11.01
N ASP A 79 -31.76 13.20 9.90
CA ASP A 79 -32.67 14.31 9.58
C ASP A 79 -34.11 13.84 9.29
N ALA A 80 -35.05 14.78 9.39
CA ALA A 80 -36.48 14.49 9.21
C ALA A 80 -36.83 13.94 7.80
N PRO A 81 -36.32 14.50 6.68
CA PRO A 81 -36.52 13.93 5.34
C PRO A 81 -36.10 12.46 5.22
N ARG A 82 -34.91 12.09 5.72
CA ARG A 82 -34.43 10.70 5.66
C ARG A 82 -35.23 9.78 6.57
N CYS A 83 -35.54 10.20 7.79
CA CYS A 83 -36.44 9.45 8.67
C CYS A 83 -37.78 9.16 7.98
N ARG A 84 -38.34 10.16 7.28
CA ARG A 84 -39.59 10.02 6.51
C ARG A 84 -39.47 9.02 5.38
N VAL A 85 -38.35 9.01 4.65
CA VAL A 85 -38.09 8.00 3.61
C VAL A 85 -38.18 6.60 4.20
N LEU A 86 -37.45 6.35 5.28
CA LEU A 86 -37.38 5.02 5.91
C LEU A 86 -38.73 4.61 6.50
N ASN A 87 -39.44 5.55 7.12
CA ASN A 87 -40.78 5.32 7.67
C ASN A 87 -41.77 4.85 6.60
N ALA A 88 -41.67 5.43 5.40
CA ALA A 88 -42.55 5.09 4.29
C ALA A 88 -42.27 3.70 3.68
N GLN A 89 -41.10 3.10 3.95
CA GLN A 89 -40.72 1.81 3.38
C GLN A 89 -41.48 0.67 4.06
N LYS A 90 -42.17 -0.14 3.26
CA LYS A 90 -42.87 -1.36 3.71
C LYS A 90 -42.06 -2.63 3.52
N THR A 91 -40.90 -2.53 2.89
CA THR A 91 -40.03 -3.64 2.49
C THR A 91 -38.78 -3.77 3.35
N LEU A 92 -38.60 -2.89 4.34
CA LEU A 92 -37.41 -2.85 5.18
C LEU A 92 -37.29 -4.15 6.00
N LYS A 93 -36.16 -4.84 5.85
CA LYS A 93 -35.83 -6.13 6.48
C LYS A 93 -34.62 -5.99 7.40
N GLU A 94 -33.66 -5.14 7.05
CA GLU A 94 -32.43 -4.91 7.79
C GLU A 94 -32.23 -3.41 8.00
N LEU A 95 -32.00 -3.03 9.26
CA LEU A 95 -31.69 -1.65 9.64
C LEU A 95 -30.43 -1.66 10.52
N GLU A 96 -29.47 -0.83 10.15
CA GLU A 96 -28.23 -0.60 10.88
C GLU A 96 -28.15 0.88 11.27
N LEU A 97 -28.04 1.16 12.56
CA LEU A 97 -27.93 2.50 13.13
C LEU A 97 -26.53 2.70 13.72
N ARG A 98 -25.78 3.64 13.18
CA ARG A 98 -24.42 3.97 13.61
C ARG A 98 -24.30 5.39 14.09
N GLU A 99 -23.28 5.66 14.89
CA GLU A 99 -22.89 7.01 15.30
C GLU A 99 -24.07 7.85 15.84
N LEU A 100 -24.86 7.26 16.76
CA LEU A 100 -26.09 7.84 17.30
C LEU A 100 -25.94 9.23 17.97
N ARG A 101 -24.71 9.69 18.22
CA ARG A 101 -24.42 11.09 18.56
C ARG A 101 -24.94 12.08 17.50
N GLY A 102 -25.07 11.65 16.25
CA GLY A 102 -25.64 12.46 15.17
C GLY A 102 -27.15 12.64 15.23
N ALA A 103 -27.87 11.79 15.96
CA ALA A 103 -29.33 11.80 16.10
C ALA A 103 -29.86 12.88 17.06
N ARG A 104 -29.43 14.13 16.86
CA ARG A 104 -29.63 15.26 17.80
C ARG A 104 -31.09 15.52 18.18
N ASP A 105 -32.03 15.33 17.25
CA ASP A 105 -33.48 15.50 17.48
C ASP A 105 -34.09 14.46 18.45
N PHE A 106 -33.30 13.43 18.76
CA PHE A 106 -33.65 12.31 19.62
C PHE A 106 -32.79 12.29 20.90
N HIS A 107 -32.02 13.34 21.16
CA HIS A 107 -31.27 13.49 22.41
C HIS A 107 -32.16 14.03 23.51
N ASP A 108 -32.12 13.41 24.70
CA ASP A 108 -32.79 13.94 25.89
C ASP A 108 -31.85 14.86 26.70
N ALA A 109 -30.54 14.61 26.68
CA ALA A 109 -29.50 15.47 27.24
C ALA A 109 -28.10 15.09 26.67
N ILE A 110 -27.13 15.99 26.79
CA ILE A 110 -25.70 15.71 26.56
C ILE A 110 -24.99 15.82 27.91
N ILE A 111 -24.31 14.76 28.34
CA ILE A 111 -23.52 14.78 29.58
C ILE A 111 -22.07 15.10 29.21
N SER A 112 -21.62 16.30 29.56
CA SER A 112 -20.20 16.66 29.49
C SER A 112 -19.48 16.22 30.77
N GLU A 113 -18.86 15.03 30.78
CA GLU A 113 -18.03 14.60 31.91
C GLU A 113 -16.60 15.15 31.80
N GLY A 114 -16.39 16.48 31.80
CA GLY A 114 -15.13 17.16 32.15
C GLY A 114 -13.79 16.69 31.52
N THR A 115 -13.86 15.83 30.51
CA THR A 115 -12.81 15.13 29.76
C THR A 115 -13.39 14.89 28.37
N ASP A 116 -12.54 14.68 27.36
CA ASP A 116 -12.87 14.69 25.92
C ASP A 116 -13.93 13.67 25.43
N ASN A 117 -14.69 13.00 26.32
CA ASN A 117 -15.71 12.00 26.01
C ASN A 117 -17.12 12.45 26.45
N GLU A 118 -17.78 13.33 25.68
CA GLU A 118 -19.18 13.71 25.92
C GLU A 118 -20.13 12.56 25.55
N LEU A 119 -20.90 12.00 26.48
CA LEU A 119 -21.88 10.95 26.16
C LEU A 119 -23.22 11.57 25.74
N ALA A 120 -23.76 11.13 24.60
CA ALA A 120 -25.10 11.52 24.16
C ALA A 120 -26.14 10.58 24.78
N ILE A 121 -27.16 11.12 25.44
CA ILE A 121 -28.28 10.30 25.93
C ILE A 121 -29.40 10.30 24.87
N VAL A 122 -29.65 9.15 24.27
CA VAL A 122 -30.52 8.99 23.09
C VAL A 122 -31.82 8.25 23.46
N ASP A 123 -32.97 8.77 23.03
CA ASP A 123 -34.24 8.05 23.04
C ASP A 123 -34.35 7.17 21.79
N ILE A 124 -33.75 5.98 21.89
CA ILE A 124 -33.74 4.99 20.80
C ILE A 124 -35.15 4.55 20.38
N ALA A 125 -36.12 4.57 21.29
CA ALA A 125 -37.49 4.20 20.96
C ALA A 125 -38.15 5.26 20.06
N LYS A 126 -38.01 6.54 20.42
CA LYS A 126 -38.50 7.66 19.61
C LYS A 126 -37.84 7.71 18.23
N LEU A 127 -36.53 7.43 18.17
CA LEU A 127 -35.81 7.33 16.90
C LEU A 127 -36.37 6.21 16.02
N LEU A 128 -36.55 5.01 16.58
CA LEU A 128 -37.12 3.89 15.85
C LEU A 128 -38.58 4.11 15.46
N GLU A 129 -39.38 4.84 16.24
CA GLU A 129 -40.73 5.26 15.86
C GLU A 129 -40.72 6.22 14.66
N ALA A 130 -39.72 7.08 14.56
CA ALA A 130 -39.54 7.98 13.42
C ALA A 130 -39.10 7.24 12.15
N ILE A 131 -38.27 6.20 12.28
CA ILE A 131 -37.67 5.46 11.15
C ILE A 131 -38.52 4.27 10.72
N ILE A 132 -39.18 3.58 11.64
CA ILE A 132 -39.91 2.33 11.36
C ILE A 132 -41.40 2.64 11.23
N GLY A 133 -41.89 2.61 9.98
CA GLY A 133 -43.31 2.68 9.72
C GLY A 133 -44.08 1.44 10.17
N LYS A 134 -45.40 1.57 10.33
CA LYS A 134 -46.29 0.46 10.71
C LYS A 134 -46.22 -0.76 9.79
N GLY A 135 -45.75 -0.60 8.54
CA GLY A 135 -45.60 -1.71 7.59
C GLY A 135 -44.28 -2.47 7.73
N SER A 136 -43.17 -1.78 8.00
CA SER A 136 -41.85 -2.39 8.10
C SER A 136 -41.65 -3.18 9.39
N GLY A 137 -42.37 -2.84 10.46
CA GLY A 137 -42.34 -3.59 11.73
C GLY A 137 -42.55 -5.11 11.58
N GLU A 138 -43.37 -5.50 10.60
CA GLU A 138 -43.71 -6.90 10.32
C GLU A 138 -42.69 -7.63 9.42
N THR A 139 -41.92 -6.87 8.62
CA THR A 139 -40.92 -7.38 7.67
C THR A 139 -39.50 -7.36 8.21
N MET A 140 -39.21 -6.48 9.17
CA MET A 140 -37.92 -6.37 9.85
C MET A 140 -37.51 -7.71 10.47
N ARG A 141 -36.27 -8.12 10.19
CA ARG A 141 -35.65 -9.36 10.69
C ARG A 141 -34.29 -9.11 11.33
N THR A 142 -33.61 -8.03 10.96
CA THR A 142 -32.30 -7.66 11.49
C THR A 142 -32.34 -6.21 11.97
N LEU A 143 -31.91 -5.99 13.21
CA LEU A 143 -31.63 -4.67 13.76
C LEU A 143 -30.21 -4.67 14.32
N GLU A 144 -29.42 -3.69 13.91
CA GLU A 144 -28.10 -3.41 14.43
C GLU A 144 -28.06 -1.98 14.98
N ILE A 145 -27.58 -1.85 16.21
CA ILE A 145 -27.40 -0.57 16.89
C ILE A 145 -25.97 -0.51 17.41
N ASP A 146 -25.24 0.51 16.97
CA ASP A 146 -23.96 0.91 17.54
C ASP A 146 -24.20 1.97 18.62
N GLY A 147 -24.02 1.56 19.88
CA GLY A 147 -24.17 2.39 21.06
C GLY A 147 -22.90 3.15 21.45
N THR A 148 -21.83 3.09 20.65
CA THR A 148 -20.56 3.75 20.92
C THR A 148 -20.79 5.22 21.30
N GLU A 149 -20.27 5.59 22.47
CA GLU A 149 -20.39 6.94 23.05
C GLU A 149 -21.83 7.45 23.30
N THR A 150 -22.79 6.53 23.45
CA THR A 150 -24.18 6.86 23.78
C THR A 150 -24.68 6.12 25.01
N LEU A 151 -25.72 6.68 25.63
CA LEU A 151 -26.49 6.05 26.71
C LEU A 151 -27.97 6.07 26.33
N PHE A 152 -28.72 5.04 26.71
CA PHE A 152 -30.17 5.03 26.51
C PHE A 152 -30.89 5.49 27.77
N VAL A 153 -31.72 6.52 27.60
CA VAL A 153 -32.34 7.29 28.69
C VAL A 153 -33.31 6.42 29.52
N GLN A 154 -33.92 5.43 28.88
CA GLN A 154 -35.14 4.80 29.36
C GLN A 154 -34.87 3.41 29.90
N ASN A 155 -35.36 3.16 31.13
CA ASN A 155 -35.75 1.80 31.49
C ASN A 155 -36.86 1.36 30.51
N GLU A 156 -36.84 0.09 30.12
CA GLU A 156 -37.80 -0.58 29.24
C GLU A 156 -37.65 -0.25 27.74
N TYR A 157 -36.51 0.26 27.30
CA TYR A 157 -36.28 0.52 25.87
C TYR A 157 -36.39 -0.75 25.03
N ILE A 158 -35.94 -1.91 25.55
CA ILE A 158 -36.09 -3.19 24.86
C ILE A 158 -37.56 -3.55 24.62
N SER A 159 -38.43 -3.27 25.60
CA SER A 159 -39.88 -3.50 25.49
C SER A 159 -40.50 -2.62 24.41
N LYS A 160 -40.05 -1.38 24.30
CA LYS A 160 -40.50 -0.44 23.27
C LYS A 160 -40.03 -0.87 21.88
N ILE A 161 -38.75 -1.24 21.73
CA ILE A 161 -38.20 -1.79 20.48
C ILE A 161 -39.03 -3.01 20.05
N HIS A 162 -39.31 -3.95 20.96
CA HIS A 162 -40.11 -5.13 20.65
C HIS A 162 -41.52 -4.78 20.14
N SER A 163 -42.15 -3.73 20.67
CA SER A 163 -43.47 -3.31 20.22
C SER A 163 -43.50 -2.83 18.75
N LEU A 164 -42.36 -2.33 18.25
CA LEU A 164 -42.21 -1.87 16.86
C LEU A 164 -41.84 -3.02 15.92
N ILE A 165 -40.97 -3.94 16.38
CA ILE A 165 -40.37 -4.99 15.55
C ILE A 165 -40.36 -6.36 16.24
N PRO A 166 -41.55 -6.94 16.51
CA PRO A 166 -41.67 -8.15 17.33
C PRO A 166 -41.12 -9.43 16.67
N LYS A 167 -40.81 -9.39 15.37
CA LYS A 167 -40.37 -10.56 14.56
C LYS A 167 -38.87 -10.61 14.28
N LEU A 168 -38.07 -9.91 15.08
CA LEU A 168 -36.61 -9.92 14.98
C LEU A 168 -36.03 -11.34 15.05
N GLU A 169 -35.14 -11.65 14.13
CA GLU A 169 -34.35 -12.89 14.09
C GLU A 169 -32.87 -12.63 14.42
N ASN A 170 -32.37 -11.43 14.12
CA ASN A 170 -30.99 -11.03 14.36
C ASN A 170 -30.96 -9.68 15.09
N LEU A 171 -30.36 -9.64 16.27
CA LEU A 171 -30.21 -8.41 17.04
C LEU A 171 -28.74 -8.20 17.41
N ILE A 172 -28.19 -7.05 17.01
CA ILE A 172 -26.84 -6.61 17.33
C ILE A 172 -26.93 -5.32 18.13
N LEU A 173 -26.38 -5.33 19.34
CA LEU A 173 -26.35 -4.20 20.28
C LEU A 173 -24.90 -3.92 20.66
N PHE A 174 -24.08 -3.46 19.71
CA PHE A 174 -22.67 -3.18 19.97
C PHE A 174 -22.53 -1.98 20.90
N SER A 175 -21.70 -2.06 21.94
CA SER A 175 -21.43 -0.96 22.88
C SER A 175 -22.68 -0.34 23.53
N CYS A 176 -23.80 -1.08 23.58
CA CYS A 176 -25.04 -0.63 24.19
C CYS A 176 -25.11 -1.13 25.64
N ASP A 177 -25.09 -0.23 26.62
CA ASP A 177 -25.24 -0.61 28.03
C ASP A 177 -26.55 -1.39 28.25
N LEU A 178 -26.42 -2.68 28.59
CA LEU A 178 -27.56 -3.59 28.74
C LEU A 178 -27.68 -4.08 30.19
N PRO A 179 -28.34 -3.31 31.07
CA PRO A 179 -28.48 -3.69 32.47
C PRO A 179 -29.32 -4.98 32.62
N PRO A 180 -29.19 -5.71 33.74
CA PRO A 180 -29.82 -7.03 33.90
C PRO A 180 -31.34 -7.08 33.67
N ARG A 181 -32.05 -5.98 33.95
CA ARG A 181 -33.49 -5.88 33.70
C ARG A 181 -33.80 -5.89 32.20
N GLU A 182 -33.08 -5.08 31.42
CA GLU A 182 -33.26 -4.99 29.97
C GLU A 182 -32.82 -6.28 29.28
N PHE A 183 -31.72 -6.90 29.72
CA PHE A 183 -31.31 -8.22 29.22
C PHE A 183 -32.39 -9.29 29.42
N ARG A 184 -33.01 -9.34 30.61
CA ARG A 184 -34.12 -10.27 30.86
C ARG A 184 -35.32 -9.97 29.96
N SER A 185 -35.69 -8.70 29.83
CA SER A 185 -36.76 -8.29 28.91
C SER A 185 -36.47 -8.77 27.50
N LEU A 186 -35.24 -8.59 27.01
CA LEU A 186 -34.80 -9.02 25.68
C LEU A 186 -35.02 -10.51 25.51
N CYS A 187 -34.52 -11.32 26.44
CA CYS A 187 -34.65 -12.78 26.38
C CYS A 187 -36.10 -13.25 26.45
N THR A 188 -36.98 -12.54 27.17
CA THR A 188 -38.39 -12.92 27.28
C THR A 188 -39.26 -12.49 26.09
N LEU A 189 -38.92 -11.37 25.46
CA LEU A 189 -39.73 -10.78 24.39
C LEU A 189 -39.32 -11.32 23.03
N PHE A 190 -38.01 -11.33 22.72
CA PHE A 190 -37.49 -11.69 21.40
C PHE A 190 -37.19 -13.19 21.24
N THR A 191 -38.18 -14.04 21.53
CA THR A 191 -38.02 -15.51 21.53
C THR A 191 -37.71 -16.13 20.15
N SER A 192 -37.88 -15.37 19.07
CA SER A 192 -37.56 -15.76 17.69
C SER A 192 -36.10 -15.58 17.30
N LEU A 193 -35.26 -14.99 18.16
CA LEU A 193 -33.85 -14.71 17.82
C LEU A 193 -33.07 -15.98 17.48
N LYS A 194 -32.30 -15.88 16.39
CA LYS A 194 -31.31 -16.84 15.91
C LYS A 194 -29.88 -16.31 16.08
N LYS A 195 -29.68 -15.00 15.92
CA LYS A 195 -28.42 -14.30 16.16
C LYS A 195 -28.61 -13.24 17.23
N LEU A 196 -27.77 -13.27 18.26
CA LEU A 196 -27.71 -12.24 19.28
C LEU A 196 -26.26 -11.82 19.49
N ASP A 197 -25.97 -10.55 19.24
CA ASP A 197 -24.66 -9.96 19.44
C ASP A 197 -24.74 -8.87 20.51
N LEU A 198 -24.01 -9.10 21.60
CA LEU A 198 -23.95 -8.26 22.79
C LEU A 198 -22.51 -7.85 23.10
N CYS A 199 -21.68 -7.74 22.07
CA CYS A 199 -20.31 -7.25 22.21
C CYS A 199 -20.28 -5.88 22.90
N ASP A 200 -19.44 -5.75 23.92
CA ASP A 200 -19.26 -4.52 24.70
C ASP A 200 -20.55 -3.96 25.38
N THR A 201 -21.50 -4.83 25.75
CA THR A 201 -22.75 -4.39 26.43
C THR A 201 -22.68 -4.34 27.95
N LYS A 202 -21.50 -4.59 28.52
CA LYS A 202 -21.22 -4.70 29.97
C LYS A 202 -22.09 -5.71 30.73
N ILE A 203 -22.70 -6.69 30.04
CA ILE A 203 -23.46 -7.73 30.72
C ILE A 203 -22.58 -8.58 31.64
N SER A 204 -23.11 -8.90 32.81
CA SER A 204 -22.38 -9.67 33.84
C SER A 204 -23.05 -10.99 34.22
N SER A 205 -24.27 -11.26 33.71
CA SER A 205 -25.02 -12.50 33.95
C SER A 205 -25.88 -12.85 32.73
N LEU A 206 -25.98 -14.15 32.43
CA LEU A 206 -26.80 -14.70 31.35
C LEU A 206 -28.14 -15.25 31.84
N ASP A 207 -28.58 -14.88 33.05
CA ASP A 207 -29.84 -15.34 33.63
C ASP A 207 -31.01 -14.96 32.72
N GLY A 208 -31.79 -15.96 32.30
CA GLY A 208 -32.92 -15.79 31.39
C GLY A 208 -32.62 -16.04 29.92
N ILE A 209 -31.34 -16.17 29.51
CA ILE A 209 -31.00 -16.44 28.10
C ILE A 209 -31.60 -17.76 27.59
N SER A 210 -31.89 -18.68 28.50
CA SER A 210 -32.58 -19.95 28.22
C SER A 210 -33.96 -19.77 27.55
N ASN A 211 -34.56 -18.58 27.61
CA ASN A 211 -35.81 -18.24 26.91
C ASN A 211 -35.63 -17.99 25.39
N LEU A 212 -34.42 -18.12 24.85
CA LEU A 212 -34.11 -17.99 23.42
C LEU A 212 -33.81 -19.37 22.81
N PRO A 213 -34.81 -20.27 22.66
CA PRO A 213 -34.56 -21.67 22.28
C PRO A 213 -34.03 -21.83 20.85
N ASN A 214 -34.23 -20.83 19.98
CA ASN A 214 -33.83 -20.86 18.58
C ASN A 214 -32.45 -20.23 18.32
N LEU A 215 -31.75 -19.80 19.39
CA LEU A 215 -30.49 -19.09 19.23
C LEU A 215 -29.39 -20.01 18.70
N GLU A 216 -28.79 -19.61 17.58
CA GLU A 216 -27.74 -20.35 16.88
C GLU A 216 -26.37 -19.66 16.98
N LEU A 217 -26.35 -18.33 17.08
CA LEU A 217 -25.15 -17.51 17.24
C LEU A 217 -25.31 -16.56 18.42
N LEU A 218 -24.35 -16.63 19.34
CA LEU A 218 -24.27 -15.75 20.50
C LEU A 218 -22.88 -15.13 20.59
N ASN A 219 -22.81 -13.82 20.47
CA ASN A 219 -21.58 -13.05 20.68
C ASN A 219 -21.66 -12.29 22.01
N LEU A 220 -20.72 -12.61 22.90
CA LEU A 220 -20.52 -12.02 24.23
C LEU A 220 -19.09 -11.49 24.38
N ALA A 221 -18.45 -11.17 23.25
CA ALA A 221 -17.12 -10.59 23.27
C ALA A 221 -17.09 -9.39 24.21
N GLU A 222 -15.98 -9.25 24.93
CA GLU A 222 -15.72 -8.12 25.82
C GLU A 222 -16.63 -8.08 27.08
N SER A 223 -17.47 -9.10 27.29
CA SER A 223 -18.20 -9.27 28.56
C SER A 223 -17.35 -9.95 29.64
N ILE A 224 -17.60 -9.64 30.92
CA ILE A 224 -16.88 -10.25 32.06
C ILE A 224 -17.85 -10.96 33.00
N PHE A 225 -17.74 -12.28 33.09
CA PHE A 225 -18.57 -13.10 33.99
C PHE A 225 -17.77 -13.46 35.23
N ASN A 226 -18.08 -12.85 36.38
CA ASN A 226 -17.27 -13.04 37.60
C ASN A 226 -17.56 -14.34 38.35
N GLN A 227 -18.78 -14.88 38.24
CA GLN A 227 -19.20 -16.08 38.95
C GLN A 227 -19.56 -17.20 37.99
N ARG A 228 -19.36 -18.45 38.41
CA ARG A 228 -19.81 -19.63 37.65
C ARG A 228 -21.31 -19.58 37.37
N ALA A 229 -22.10 -19.13 38.35
CA ALA A 229 -23.56 -19.05 38.25
C ALA A 229 -24.02 -18.17 37.06
N ASN A 230 -23.25 -17.13 36.72
CA ASN A 230 -23.58 -16.18 35.65
C ASN A 230 -23.66 -16.80 34.25
N MET A 231 -23.14 -18.01 34.03
CA MET A 231 -23.19 -18.70 32.74
C MET A 231 -24.10 -19.94 32.75
N THR A 232 -24.88 -20.15 33.81
CA THR A 232 -25.63 -21.40 34.02
C THR A 232 -26.65 -21.65 32.92
N ASP A 233 -27.38 -20.61 32.53
CA ASP A 233 -28.47 -20.69 31.54
C ASP A 233 -27.99 -20.84 30.11
N LEU A 234 -26.73 -20.49 29.81
CA LEU A 234 -26.10 -20.69 28.49
C LEU A 234 -26.27 -22.13 28.00
N PHE A 235 -26.12 -23.11 28.91
CA PHE A 235 -26.18 -24.53 28.59
C PHE A 235 -27.59 -25.05 28.30
N GLN A 236 -28.62 -24.20 28.39
CA GLN A 236 -29.97 -24.52 27.91
C GLN A 236 -30.15 -24.22 26.42
N LEU A 237 -29.22 -23.48 25.79
CA LEU A 237 -29.26 -23.14 24.37
C LEU A 237 -28.79 -24.33 23.51
N ARG A 238 -29.66 -25.34 23.37
CA ARG A 238 -29.31 -26.60 22.70
C ARG A 238 -29.01 -26.45 21.20
N ASN A 239 -29.51 -25.39 20.57
CA ASN A 239 -29.31 -25.10 19.14
C ASN A 239 -28.10 -24.20 18.87
N LEU A 240 -27.34 -23.79 19.90
CA LEU A 240 -26.23 -22.87 19.74
C LEU A 240 -25.08 -23.51 18.97
N LYS A 241 -24.72 -22.92 17.83
CA LYS A 241 -23.66 -23.38 16.92
C LYS A 241 -22.39 -22.53 17.03
N VAL A 242 -22.53 -21.24 17.30
CA VAL A 242 -21.41 -20.29 17.39
C VAL A 242 -21.49 -19.55 18.72
N LEU A 243 -20.40 -19.59 19.48
CA LEU A 243 -20.26 -18.86 20.74
C LEU A 243 -18.99 -18.02 20.73
N ASN A 244 -19.10 -16.72 20.93
CA ASN A 244 -17.94 -15.85 21.13
C ASN A 244 -17.95 -15.35 22.58
N ILE A 245 -16.91 -15.69 23.36
CA ILE A 245 -16.67 -15.24 24.73
C ILE A 245 -15.27 -14.65 24.88
N ARG A 246 -14.74 -14.10 23.77
CA ARG A 246 -13.48 -13.36 23.73
C ARG A 246 -13.47 -12.29 24.81
N ALA A 247 -12.35 -12.12 25.49
CA ALA A 247 -12.18 -11.06 26.48
C ALA A 247 -11.51 -9.82 25.87
N TYR A 248 -11.61 -8.68 26.57
CA TYR A 248 -10.74 -7.54 26.29
C TYR A 248 -9.26 -7.93 26.36
N ASP A 249 -8.46 -7.26 25.54
CA ASP A 249 -7.00 -7.32 25.67
C ASP A 249 -6.58 -6.51 26.91
N THR A 250 -6.45 -7.20 28.04
CA THR A 250 -6.04 -6.59 29.31
C THR A 250 -4.81 -7.29 29.86
N GLU A 251 -4.06 -6.61 30.73
CA GLU A 251 -2.87 -7.19 31.37
C GLU A 251 -3.19 -8.44 32.20
N ARG A 252 -4.45 -8.60 32.65
CA ARG A 252 -4.87 -9.71 33.51
C ARG A 252 -5.79 -10.66 32.75
N PRO A 253 -5.42 -11.94 32.61
CA PRO A 253 -6.25 -12.91 31.91
C PRO A 253 -7.66 -13.01 32.50
N VAL A 254 -8.68 -12.94 31.63
CA VAL A 254 -10.08 -13.17 32.01
C VAL A 254 -10.36 -14.68 32.04
N HIS A 255 -11.21 -15.11 32.98
CA HIS A 255 -11.49 -16.52 33.25
C HIS A 255 -12.86 -16.99 32.72
N ASN A 256 -13.44 -16.33 31.71
CA ASN A 256 -14.76 -16.71 31.17
C ASN A 256 -14.71 -18.14 30.64
N PHE A 257 -13.66 -18.51 29.89
CA PHE A 257 -13.53 -19.87 29.38
C PHE A 257 -13.35 -20.94 30.47
N LYS A 258 -12.58 -20.66 31.53
CA LYS A 258 -12.47 -21.57 32.70
C LYS A 258 -13.84 -21.76 33.38
N ARG A 259 -14.66 -20.71 33.46
CA ARG A 259 -16.03 -20.80 34.01
C ARG A 259 -16.94 -21.63 33.10
N TYR A 260 -16.88 -21.42 31.79
CA TYR A 260 -17.54 -22.27 30.81
C TYR A 260 -17.17 -23.76 31.02
N LEU A 261 -15.88 -24.09 31.08
CA LEU A 261 -15.41 -25.46 31.27
C LEU A 261 -15.80 -26.07 32.62
N SER A 262 -15.98 -25.26 33.66
CA SER A 262 -16.44 -25.77 34.96
C SER A 262 -17.84 -26.41 34.87
N HIS A 263 -18.70 -25.90 33.99
CA HIS A 263 -20.02 -26.47 33.70
C HIS A 263 -19.92 -27.71 32.81
N VAL A 264 -19.01 -27.70 31.83
CA VAL A 264 -18.66 -28.87 31.01
C VAL A 264 -18.24 -30.05 31.88
N LYS A 265 -17.37 -29.81 32.87
CA LYS A 265 -16.94 -30.83 33.85
C LYS A 265 -18.10 -31.39 34.70
N SER A 266 -19.20 -30.65 34.84
CA SER A 266 -20.42 -31.12 35.51
C SER A 266 -21.45 -31.78 34.56
N GLY A 267 -21.06 -32.10 33.33
CA GLY A 267 -21.91 -32.77 32.34
C GLY A 267 -22.84 -31.84 31.56
N ARG A 268 -22.64 -30.51 31.63
CA ARG A 268 -23.42 -29.54 30.84
C ARG A 268 -22.65 -29.19 29.58
N THR A 269 -23.22 -29.46 28.41
CA THR A 269 -22.59 -29.20 27.11
C THR A 269 -23.53 -28.48 26.16
N LEU A 270 -22.94 -27.85 25.14
CA LEU A 270 -23.64 -27.28 24.00
C LEU A 270 -23.55 -28.27 22.82
N PRO A 271 -24.55 -29.13 22.61
CA PRO A 271 -24.40 -30.30 21.73
C PRO A 271 -24.22 -29.92 20.25
N GLU A 272 -24.75 -28.79 19.82
CA GLU A 272 -24.68 -28.29 18.44
C GLU A 272 -23.49 -27.34 18.19
N LEU A 273 -22.64 -27.09 19.19
CA LEU A 273 -21.55 -26.12 19.09
C LEU A 273 -20.53 -26.56 18.02
N ARG A 274 -20.34 -25.70 17.02
CA ARG A 274 -19.40 -25.85 15.91
C ARG A 274 -18.23 -24.89 16.00
N MET A 275 -18.43 -23.72 16.57
CA MET A 275 -17.40 -22.71 16.69
C MET A 275 -17.41 -22.07 18.06
N ILE A 276 -16.21 -21.87 18.64
CA ILE A 276 -16.04 -21.02 19.81
C ILE A 276 -14.84 -20.08 19.66
N ASP A 277 -15.04 -18.80 19.96
CA ASP A 277 -13.94 -17.84 20.16
C ASP A 277 -13.71 -17.59 21.65
N ILE A 278 -12.49 -17.90 22.10
CA ILE A 278 -12.02 -17.78 23.48
C ILE A 278 -10.81 -16.86 23.59
N GLY A 279 -10.58 -16.02 22.58
CA GLY A 279 -9.45 -15.09 22.52
C GLY A 279 -9.31 -14.27 23.80
N ASN A 280 -8.08 -13.91 24.14
CA ASN A 280 -7.72 -13.18 25.36
C ASN A 280 -8.17 -13.81 26.70
N ASN A 281 -8.67 -15.05 26.72
CA ASN A 281 -8.95 -15.78 27.96
C ASN A 281 -7.71 -16.52 28.48
N TYR A 282 -7.72 -16.82 29.78
CA TYR A 282 -6.82 -17.81 30.35
C TYR A 282 -7.20 -19.22 29.90
N VAL A 283 -6.28 -19.90 29.22
CA VAL A 283 -6.48 -21.26 28.70
C VAL A 283 -5.16 -22.03 28.64
N ASP A 284 -5.23 -23.34 28.88
CA ASP A 284 -4.14 -24.32 28.72
C ASP A 284 -4.54 -25.42 27.73
N LEU A 285 -3.61 -26.33 27.39
CA LEU A 285 -3.86 -27.33 26.36
C LEU A 285 -4.89 -28.37 26.82
N GLU A 286 -4.89 -28.72 28.11
CA GLU A 286 -5.85 -29.64 28.72
C GLU A 286 -7.29 -29.13 28.60
N ASP A 287 -7.49 -27.82 28.73
CA ASP A 287 -8.79 -27.19 28.49
C ASP A 287 -9.30 -27.40 27.06
N ILE A 288 -8.42 -27.26 26.07
CA ILE A 288 -8.76 -27.43 24.64
C ILE A 288 -9.12 -28.89 24.35
N ILE A 289 -8.34 -29.83 24.89
CA ILE A 289 -8.61 -31.27 24.77
C ILE A 289 -9.99 -31.59 25.37
N LEU A 290 -10.27 -31.13 26.59
CA LEU A 290 -11.57 -31.33 27.24
C LEU A 290 -12.72 -30.76 26.40
N LEU A 291 -12.55 -29.57 25.82
CA LEU A 291 -13.56 -28.96 24.97
C LEU A 291 -13.85 -29.83 23.74
N ILE A 292 -12.81 -30.31 23.05
CA ILE A 292 -12.92 -31.14 21.84
C ILE A 292 -13.59 -32.48 22.13
N GLU A 293 -13.23 -33.13 23.24
CA GLU A 293 -13.79 -34.41 23.68
C GLU A 293 -15.29 -34.29 24.02
N THR A 294 -15.70 -33.17 24.59
CA THR A 294 -17.08 -32.97 25.07
C THR A 294 -18.01 -32.37 24.02
N HIS A 295 -17.48 -31.80 22.94
CA HIS A 295 -18.24 -31.15 21.87
C HIS A 295 -17.96 -31.85 20.53
N PRO A 296 -18.68 -32.93 20.18
CA PRO A 296 -18.39 -33.75 19.01
C PRO A 296 -18.60 -33.06 17.65
N LYS A 297 -19.38 -31.96 17.62
CA LYS A 297 -19.66 -31.16 16.41
C LYS A 297 -18.75 -29.95 16.23
N LEU A 298 -17.85 -29.68 17.17
CA LEU A 298 -16.90 -28.57 17.10
C LEU A 298 -16.00 -28.68 15.86
N GLU A 299 -15.94 -27.63 15.06
CA GLU A 299 -15.19 -27.54 13.82
C GLU A 299 -14.04 -26.53 13.96
N GLN A 300 -14.21 -25.48 14.79
CA GLN A 300 -13.25 -24.38 14.90
C GLN A 300 -13.14 -23.80 16.31
N ILE A 301 -11.92 -23.41 16.70
CA ILE A 301 -11.62 -22.72 17.98
C ILE A 301 -10.69 -21.54 17.69
N SER A 302 -11.07 -20.32 18.12
CA SER A 302 -10.18 -19.15 18.06
C SER A 302 -9.37 -18.99 19.34
N LEU A 303 -8.04 -18.94 19.19
CA LEU A 303 -7.07 -18.83 20.28
C LEU A 303 -6.31 -17.50 20.28
N ILE A 304 -6.73 -16.54 19.46
CA ILE A 304 -6.03 -15.28 19.21
C ILE A 304 -5.92 -14.46 20.50
N GLY A 305 -4.69 -14.11 20.89
CA GLY A 305 -4.40 -13.37 22.13
C GLY A 305 -4.35 -14.22 23.40
N THR A 306 -4.48 -15.54 23.28
CA THR A 306 -4.23 -16.46 24.40
C THR A 306 -2.76 -16.89 24.45
N ARG A 307 -2.36 -17.60 25.52
CA ARG A 307 -1.02 -18.22 25.60
C ARG A 307 -0.80 -19.33 24.56
N LEU A 308 -1.88 -19.87 23.99
CA LEU A 308 -1.85 -20.89 22.94
C LEU A 308 -1.93 -20.29 21.54
N GLN A 309 -1.88 -18.97 21.39
CA GLN A 309 -2.02 -18.33 20.08
C GLN A 309 -0.95 -18.74 19.07
N THR A 310 0.17 -19.36 19.46
CA THR A 310 1.20 -19.88 18.54
C THR A 310 1.28 -21.40 18.56
N CYS A 311 0.29 -22.10 19.13
CA CYS A 311 0.29 -23.55 19.17
C CYS A 311 0.01 -24.14 17.78
N SER A 312 0.58 -25.32 17.54
CA SER A 312 0.29 -26.11 16.35
C SER A 312 -1.14 -26.65 16.37
N GLN A 313 -1.64 -27.01 15.18
CA GLN A 313 -2.87 -27.79 15.06
C GLN A 313 -2.76 -29.10 15.84
N LEU A 314 -3.89 -29.59 16.35
CA LEU A 314 -3.95 -30.86 17.08
C LEU A 314 -4.20 -32.02 16.13
N GLU A 315 -3.43 -33.09 16.29
CA GLU A 315 -3.66 -34.36 15.60
C GLU A 315 -4.72 -35.17 16.36
N LEU A 316 -5.92 -35.24 15.80
CA LEU A 316 -7.04 -35.98 16.39
C LEU A 316 -7.40 -37.20 15.52
N PRO A 317 -7.61 -38.39 16.10
CA PRO A 317 -8.08 -39.55 15.34
C PRO A 317 -9.47 -39.28 14.76
N ASN A 318 -9.63 -39.50 13.45
CA ASN A 318 -10.92 -39.49 12.74
C ASN A 318 -11.70 -38.16 12.73
N ARG A 319 -11.08 -37.04 13.11
CA ARG A 319 -11.73 -35.73 13.12
C ARG A 319 -10.72 -34.61 12.95
N LYS A 320 -11.13 -33.51 12.31
CA LYS A 320 -10.35 -32.29 12.24
C LYS A 320 -11.09 -31.17 12.99
N VAL A 321 -10.37 -30.49 13.88
CA VAL A 321 -10.81 -29.23 14.51
C VAL A 321 -9.77 -28.17 14.17
N GLU A 322 -10.19 -27.10 13.53
CA GLU A 322 -9.30 -26.03 13.09
C GLU A 322 -9.05 -25.04 14.25
N LEU A 323 -7.80 -24.87 14.64
CA LEU A 323 -7.40 -23.83 15.58
C LEU A 323 -7.03 -22.56 14.80
N LEU A 324 -7.69 -21.44 15.09
CA LEU A 324 -7.26 -20.13 14.57
C LEU A 324 -6.14 -19.60 15.46
N THR A 325 -4.93 -19.61 14.90
CA THR A 325 -3.67 -19.32 15.58
C THR A 325 -2.74 -18.45 14.71
N LEU A 326 -1.62 -18.05 15.29
CA LEU A 326 -0.51 -17.30 14.73
C LEU A 326 0.73 -18.18 14.54
N GLU A 327 0.54 -19.50 14.38
CA GLU A 327 1.64 -20.46 14.23
C GLU A 327 2.49 -20.18 12.98
N ASN A 328 1.84 -19.89 11.86
CA ASN A 328 2.45 -19.67 10.55
C ASN A 328 1.53 -18.83 9.65
N ALA A 329 2.05 -18.44 8.47
CA ALA A 329 1.34 -17.58 7.51
C ALA A 329 -0.08 -18.07 7.21
N HIS A 330 -0.25 -19.35 6.88
CA HIS A 330 -1.54 -19.96 6.56
C HIS A 330 -2.59 -19.73 7.65
N HIS A 331 -2.25 -20.00 8.91
CA HIS A 331 -3.17 -19.83 10.03
C HIS A 331 -3.37 -18.36 10.39
N CYS A 332 -2.36 -17.50 10.20
CA CYS A 332 -2.53 -16.06 10.33
C CYS A 332 -3.54 -15.51 9.31
N PHE A 333 -3.44 -15.91 8.04
CA PHE A 333 -4.37 -15.49 6.99
C PHE A 333 -5.81 -15.92 7.30
N LYS A 334 -6.00 -17.17 7.73
CA LYS A 334 -7.31 -17.64 8.20
C LYS A 334 -7.83 -16.85 9.40
N SER A 335 -6.94 -16.52 10.34
CA SER A 335 -7.29 -15.72 11.52
C SER A 335 -7.70 -14.29 11.16
N VAL A 336 -7.01 -13.65 10.20
CA VAL A 336 -7.41 -12.34 9.65
C VAL A 336 -8.80 -12.43 9.02
N MET A 337 -9.03 -13.37 8.12
CA MET A 337 -10.33 -13.53 7.47
C MET A 337 -11.45 -13.79 8.47
N TYR A 338 -11.17 -14.59 9.50
CA TYR A 338 -12.11 -14.81 10.59
C TYR A 338 -12.48 -13.50 11.29
N CYS A 339 -11.49 -12.74 11.76
CA CYS A 339 -11.74 -11.50 12.50
C CYS A 339 -12.49 -10.46 11.65
N VAL A 340 -12.09 -10.28 10.38
CA VAL A 340 -12.78 -9.38 9.46
C VAL A 340 -14.22 -9.82 9.21
N ASN A 341 -14.45 -11.10 8.90
CA ASN A 341 -15.80 -11.59 8.56
C ASN A 341 -16.76 -11.65 9.75
N THR A 342 -16.23 -11.75 10.98
CA THR A 342 -17.06 -11.81 12.19
C THR A 342 -17.32 -10.46 12.83
N GLY A 343 -16.79 -9.37 12.25
CA GLY A 343 -16.91 -8.05 12.84
C GLY A 343 -16.22 -7.95 14.20
N VAL A 344 -15.22 -8.81 14.47
CA VAL A 344 -14.33 -8.65 15.63
C VAL A 344 -13.41 -7.47 15.29
N ASN A 345 -13.97 -6.27 15.45
CA ASN A 345 -13.44 -5.02 14.92
C ASN A 345 -12.40 -4.37 15.83
N SER A 346 -11.91 -5.05 16.88
CA SER A 346 -10.87 -4.48 17.73
C SER A 346 -9.63 -4.16 16.88
N PRO A 347 -9.32 -2.86 16.65
CA PRO A 347 -8.27 -2.46 15.72
C PRO A 347 -6.90 -3.01 16.14
N LEU A 348 -6.68 -3.14 17.46
CA LEU A 348 -5.47 -3.69 18.05
C LEU A 348 -5.22 -5.15 17.68
N ILE A 349 -6.28 -5.96 17.61
CA ILE A 349 -6.15 -7.39 17.27
C ILE A 349 -5.87 -7.55 15.78
N LEU A 350 -6.61 -6.83 14.94
CA LEU A 350 -6.38 -6.84 13.49
C LEU A 350 -4.95 -6.37 13.18
N LEU A 351 -4.48 -5.30 13.81
CA LEU A 351 -3.10 -4.82 13.64
C LEU A 351 -2.07 -5.89 14.01
N LYS A 352 -2.22 -6.55 15.17
CA LYS A 352 -1.35 -7.66 15.58
C LYS A 352 -1.36 -8.82 14.58
N LEU A 353 -2.51 -9.13 13.99
CA LEU A 353 -2.63 -10.18 12.98
C LEU A 353 -1.91 -9.80 11.68
N PHE A 354 -2.14 -8.59 11.17
CA PHE A 354 -1.45 -8.09 9.98
C PHE A 354 0.06 -8.00 10.18
N ASP A 355 0.53 -7.51 11.33
CA ASP A 355 1.95 -7.49 11.67
C ASP A 355 2.57 -8.90 11.67
N LYS A 356 1.80 -9.92 12.07
CA LYS A 356 2.25 -11.32 11.98
C LYS A 356 2.25 -11.86 10.56
N CYS A 357 1.23 -11.56 9.76
CA CYS A 357 1.24 -11.88 8.33
C CYS A 357 2.47 -11.29 7.64
N ASP A 358 2.72 -9.99 7.83
CA ASP A 358 3.88 -9.27 7.29
C ASP A 358 5.20 -9.90 7.77
N TYR A 359 5.34 -10.15 9.08
CA TYR A 359 6.51 -10.83 9.62
C TYR A 359 6.76 -12.19 8.96
N PHE A 360 5.71 -12.99 8.71
CA PHE A 360 5.87 -14.28 8.05
C PHE A 360 6.31 -14.14 6.59
N MET A 361 5.74 -13.17 5.86
CA MET A 361 6.05 -12.93 4.46
C MET A 361 7.41 -12.26 4.21
N GLU A 362 7.89 -11.45 5.16
CA GLU A 362 9.14 -10.69 4.97
C GLU A 362 10.35 -11.22 5.75
N ARG A 363 10.12 -11.69 6.99
CA ARG A 363 11.20 -11.88 7.98
C ARG A 363 11.39 -13.33 8.44
N SER A 364 10.43 -14.21 8.17
CA SER A 364 10.50 -15.62 8.56
C SER A 364 11.22 -16.50 7.52
N ARG A 365 11.21 -17.84 7.69
CA ARG A 365 11.73 -18.79 6.69
C ARG A 365 11.19 -18.40 5.31
N LEU A 366 12.06 -18.41 4.29
CA LEU A 366 11.75 -18.06 2.89
C LEU A 366 10.33 -18.53 2.49
N PRO A 367 9.36 -17.63 2.31
CA PRO A 367 7.99 -18.02 2.00
C PRO A 367 7.93 -18.81 0.69
N THR A 368 7.06 -19.81 0.65
CA THR A 368 6.84 -20.66 -0.52
C THR A 368 5.90 -19.98 -1.50
N ASP A 369 5.91 -20.41 -2.77
CA ASP A 369 4.96 -19.90 -3.78
C ASP A 369 3.49 -20.12 -3.36
N LYS A 370 3.21 -21.12 -2.50
CA LYS A 370 1.89 -21.33 -1.88
C LYS A 370 1.54 -20.22 -0.88
N ASP A 371 2.48 -19.81 -0.03
CA ASP A 371 2.26 -18.73 0.95
C ASP A 371 1.97 -17.40 0.25
N TYR A 372 2.66 -17.09 -0.85
CA TYR A 372 2.36 -15.90 -1.66
C TYR A 372 0.97 -15.96 -2.29
N ARG A 373 0.52 -17.15 -2.72
CA ARG A 373 -0.82 -17.32 -3.28
C ARG A 373 -1.89 -17.12 -2.22
N GLU A 374 -1.73 -17.70 -1.04
CA GLU A 374 -2.66 -17.49 0.07
C GLU A 374 -2.68 -16.03 0.53
N CYS A 375 -1.52 -15.36 0.57
CA CYS A 375 -1.43 -13.92 0.84
C CYS A 375 -2.25 -13.11 -0.16
N LEU A 376 -2.10 -13.39 -1.46
CA LEU A 376 -2.90 -12.75 -2.51
C LEU A 376 -4.40 -13.00 -2.29
N GLU A 377 -4.80 -14.27 -2.15
CA GLU A 377 -6.21 -14.68 -1.99
C GLU A 377 -6.87 -14.04 -0.75
N THR A 378 -6.08 -13.83 0.30
CA THR A 378 -6.55 -13.27 1.57
C THR A 378 -6.57 -11.75 1.56
N MET A 379 -5.47 -11.13 1.16
CA MET A 379 -5.28 -9.69 1.35
C MET A 379 -5.87 -8.87 0.20
N PHE A 380 -5.95 -9.43 -1.01
CA PHE A 380 -6.47 -8.69 -2.15
C PHE A 380 -7.93 -8.23 -1.96
N PRO A 381 -8.89 -9.08 -1.53
CA PRO A 381 -10.24 -8.61 -1.21
C PRO A 381 -10.26 -7.55 -0.10
N LEU A 382 -9.33 -7.63 0.86
CA LEU A 382 -9.24 -6.69 1.98
C LEU A 382 -8.74 -5.30 1.57
N THR A 383 -8.04 -5.17 0.43
CA THR A 383 -7.67 -3.85 -0.10
C THR A 383 -8.85 -3.03 -0.61
N GLN A 384 -10.00 -3.65 -0.80
CA GLN A 384 -11.22 -2.99 -1.26
C GLN A 384 -12.17 -2.67 -0.10
N TYR A 385 -11.80 -3.00 1.15
CA TYR A 385 -12.59 -2.64 2.31
C TYR A 385 -12.56 -1.12 2.52
N ASN A 386 -13.71 -0.53 2.84
CA ASN A 386 -13.85 0.90 3.14
C ASN A 386 -13.26 1.30 4.51
N ILE A 387 -12.64 0.37 5.24
CA ILE A 387 -12.05 0.61 6.56
C ILE A 387 -10.54 0.82 6.37
N PRO A 388 -10.00 2.05 6.55
CA PRO A 388 -8.60 2.38 6.24
C PRO A 388 -7.60 1.44 6.93
N ILE A 389 -7.80 1.16 8.23
CA ILE A 389 -6.88 0.28 8.96
C ILE A 389 -6.80 -1.13 8.37
N ILE A 390 -7.90 -1.68 7.83
CA ILE A 390 -7.90 -3.00 7.17
C ILE A 390 -7.22 -2.89 5.81
N ARG A 391 -7.65 -1.90 5.02
CA ARG A 391 -7.16 -1.63 3.67
C ARG A 391 -5.65 -1.45 3.63
N ASP A 392 -5.11 -0.54 4.45
CA ASP A 392 -3.71 -0.14 4.41
C ASP A 392 -2.80 -1.27 4.89
N ASN A 393 -3.22 -2.00 5.92
CA ASN A 393 -2.49 -3.18 6.40
C ASN A 393 -2.54 -4.36 5.41
N ALA A 394 -3.65 -4.52 4.69
CA ALA A 394 -3.74 -5.49 3.60
C ALA A 394 -2.76 -5.13 2.46
N PHE A 395 -2.67 -3.86 2.07
CA PHE A 395 -1.68 -3.39 1.09
C PHE A 395 -0.24 -3.65 1.55
N ARG A 396 0.07 -3.35 2.82
CA ARG A 396 1.37 -3.65 3.42
C ARG A 396 1.70 -5.13 3.32
N CYS A 397 0.76 -6.02 3.63
CA CYS A 397 0.98 -7.46 3.49
C CYS A 397 1.13 -7.91 2.02
N LEU A 398 0.39 -7.32 1.08
CA LEU A 398 0.46 -7.64 -0.35
C LEU A 398 1.78 -7.22 -1.01
N GLN A 399 2.53 -6.28 -0.41
CA GLN A 399 3.77 -5.79 -0.99
C GLN A 399 4.78 -6.90 -1.28
N CYS A 400 4.74 -7.99 -0.49
CA CYS A 400 5.60 -9.15 -0.66
C CYS A 400 5.46 -9.80 -2.06
N ILE A 401 4.28 -9.69 -2.69
CA ILE A 401 4.01 -10.23 -4.03
C ILE A 401 4.92 -9.60 -5.09
N GLY A 402 5.35 -8.35 -4.87
CA GLY A 402 6.35 -7.69 -5.70
C GLY A 402 7.62 -8.54 -5.85
N TRP A 403 8.04 -9.28 -4.82
CA TRP A 403 9.24 -10.12 -4.88
C TRP A 403 9.06 -11.43 -5.66
N ARG A 404 7.82 -11.87 -5.89
CA ARG A 404 7.46 -13.14 -6.54
C ARG A 404 6.36 -12.98 -7.61
N PRO A 405 6.55 -12.12 -8.62
CA PRO A 405 5.52 -11.83 -9.62
C PRO A 405 5.19 -13.02 -10.54
N ARG A 406 5.95 -14.12 -10.45
CA ARG A 406 5.69 -15.39 -11.16
C ARG A 406 4.54 -16.19 -10.56
N VAL A 407 4.16 -15.91 -9.31
CA VAL A 407 3.03 -16.59 -8.64
C VAL A 407 1.70 -16.14 -9.23
N LEU A 408 1.67 -14.93 -9.78
CA LEU A 408 0.52 -14.35 -10.48
C LEU A 408 0.42 -14.89 -11.91
N SER A 409 -0.79 -15.27 -12.31
CA SER A 409 -1.14 -15.40 -13.73
C SER A 409 -1.09 -14.04 -14.42
N ASN A 410 -1.02 -14.03 -15.75
CA ASN A 410 -1.03 -12.79 -16.52
C ASN A 410 -2.31 -11.97 -16.27
N GLU A 411 -3.46 -12.61 -16.14
CA GLU A 411 -4.76 -11.96 -15.88
C GLU A 411 -4.78 -11.32 -14.49
N GLU A 412 -4.30 -12.04 -13.47
CA GLU A 412 -4.24 -11.57 -12.09
C GLU A 412 -3.28 -10.37 -11.97
N LYS A 413 -2.14 -10.45 -12.65
CA LYS A 413 -1.18 -9.36 -12.75
C LYS A 413 -1.78 -8.14 -13.44
N GLN A 414 -2.51 -8.31 -14.55
CA GLN A 414 -3.17 -7.18 -15.22
C GLN A 414 -4.19 -6.49 -14.30
N ARG A 415 -5.04 -7.26 -13.61
CA ARG A 415 -6.04 -6.71 -12.71
C ARG A 415 -5.42 -6.01 -11.50
N LEU A 416 -4.43 -6.62 -10.87
CA LEU A 416 -3.72 -6.00 -9.75
C LEU A 416 -3.06 -4.68 -10.19
N ILE A 417 -2.47 -4.64 -11.39
CA ILE A 417 -1.93 -3.40 -11.96
C ILE A 417 -3.03 -2.35 -12.16
N GLN A 418 -4.20 -2.73 -12.67
CA GLN A 418 -5.32 -1.79 -12.88
C GLN A 418 -5.81 -1.19 -11.57
N ILE A 419 -5.97 -1.99 -10.51
CA ILE A 419 -6.41 -1.52 -9.20
C ILE A 419 -5.36 -0.60 -8.58
N LEU A 420 -4.10 -1.06 -8.52
CA LEU A 420 -3.00 -0.25 -8.00
C LEU A 420 -2.86 1.08 -8.76
N HIS A 421 -3.04 1.06 -10.08
CA HIS A 421 -3.00 2.25 -10.91
C HIS A 421 -4.21 3.18 -10.67
N GLY A 422 -5.42 2.63 -10.52
CA GLY A 422 -6.62 3.40 -10.19
C GLY A 422 -6.47 4.12 -8.85
N GLN A 423 -5.96 3.43 -7.83
CA GLN A 423 -5.65 4.02 -6.52
C GLN A 423 -4.64 5.18 -6.64
N LEU A 424 -3.60 5.06 -7.48
CA LEU A 424 -2.68 6.18 -7.69
C LEU A 424 -3.31 7.41 -8.36
N ILE A 425 -4.37 7.23 -9.15
CA ILE A 425 -5.07 8.34 -9.82
C ILE A 425 -6.03 9.03 -8.85
N GLU A 426 -6.78 8.25 -8.07
CA GLU A 426 -7.74 8.76 -7.09
C GLU A 426 -7.05 9.53 -5.95
N TYR A 427 -5.91 9.03 -5.47
CA TYR A 427 -5.23 9.56 -4.29
C TYR A 427 -3.97 10.35 -4.66
N SER A 428 -4.10 11.47 -5.39
CA SER A 428 -2.94 12.35 -5.62
C SER A 428 -2.55 13.07 -4.31
N PRO A 429 -1.29 13.02 -3.85
CA PRO A 429 -0.90 13.58 -2.56
C PRO A 429 -0.87 15.12 -2.64
N ALA A 430 -2.01 15.74 -2.41
CA ALA A 430 -2.12 17.16 -2.13
C ALA A 430 -2.00 17.46 -0.62
N THR A 431 -2.07 16.44 0.24
CA THR A 431 -2.09 16.57 1.70
C THR A 431 -1.38 15.39 2.39
N GLU A 432 -0.68 15.68 3.48
CA GLU A 432 -0.03 14.71 4.40
C GLU A 432 -1.09 13.85 5.13
N SER A 433 -1.76 12.93 4.44
CA SER A 433 -2.77 12.02 5.02
C SER A 433 -2.30 10.57 5.08
N ASP A 434 -3.06 9.75 5.81
CA ASP A 434 -2.90 8.30 6.05
C ASP A 434 -2.67 7.43 4.77
N ASP A 435 -2.85 7.98 3.58
CA ASP A 435 -2.67 7.31 2.28
C ASP A 435 -1.20 7.11 1.86
N GLU A 436 -0.22 7.57 2.65
CA GLU A 436 1.21 7.39 2.36
C GLU A 436 1.59 5.90 2.25
N ILE A 437 0.98 5.03 3.06
CA ILE A 437 1.29 3.58 3.07
C ILE A 437 0.87 2.92 1.76
N VAL A 438 -0.37 3.15 1.32
CA VAL A 438 -0.90 2.57 0.07
C VAL A 438 -0.06 3.04 -1.12
N TRP A 439 0.29 4.32 -1.12
CA TRP A 439 1.14 4.93 -2.13
C TRP A 439 2.53 4.30 -2.17
N GLU A 440 3.21 4.20 -1.02
CA GLU A 440 4.54 3.61 -0.91
C GLU A 440 4.54 2.13 -1.34
N CYS A 441 3.61 1.32 -0.82
CA CYS A 441 3.47 -0.09 -1.17
C CYS A 441 3.19 -0.29 -2.67
N THR A 442 2.38 0.57 -3.27
CA THR A 442 2.09 0.51 -4.71
C THR A 442 3.35 0.74 -5.55
N TRP A 443 4.11 1.78 -5.25
CA TRP A 443 5.37 2.05 -5.95
C TRP A 443 6.41 0.97 -5.71
N PHE A 444 6.43 0.39 -4.51
CA PHE A 444 7.27 -0.76 -4.20
C PHE A 444 6.94 -1.98 -5.08
N ILE A 445 5.67 -2.29 -5.27
CA ILE A 445 5.25 -3.41 -6.13
C ILE A 445 5.66 -3.13 -7.58
N PHE A 446 5.36 -1.93 -8.10
CA PHE A 446 5.69 -1.55 -9.47
C PHE A 446 7.21 -1.54 -9.74
N GLN A 447 8.03 -1.15 -8.77
CA GLN A 447 9.48 -1.16 -8.96
C GLN A 447 10.09 -2.56 -8.95
N CYS A 448 9.32 -3.64 -8.70
CA CYS A 448 9.83 -5.01 -8.72
C CYS A 448 10.02 -5.58 -10.13
N ASN A 449 10.92 -6.56 -10.30
CA ASN A 449 11.29 -7.11 -11.61
C ASN A 449 10.23 -8.10 -12.11
N GLY A 450 9.75 -7.95 -13.34
CA GLY A 450 8.77 -8.87 -13.95
C GLY A 450 7.31 -8.59 -13.55
N PHE A 451 7.06 -7.58 -12.71
CA PHE A 451 5.70 -7.17 -12.34
C PHE A 451 5.05 -6.32 -13.45
N LEU A 452 5.75 -5.30 -13.98
CA LEU A 452 5.24 -4.41 -15.02
C LEU A 452 5.36 -4.99 -16.46
N GLU A 453 5.18 -6.29 -16.61
CA GLU A 453 5.00 -6.93 -17.93
C GLU A 453 3.50 -6.89 -18.26
N THR A 454 3.06 -5.75 -18.76
CA THR A 454 1.64 -5.36 -18.90
C THR A 454 1.37 -4.71 -20.26
N THR A 455 0.13 -4.29 -20.50
CA THR A 455 -0.27 -3.61 -21.74
C THR A 455 0.54 -2.34 -21.95
N GLN A 456 0.66 -1.92 -23.21
CA GLN A 456 1.38 -0.69 -23.58
C GLN A 456 0.76 0.54 -22.91
N GLU A 457 -0.56 0.57 -22.77
CA GLU A 457 -1.32 1.62 -22.12
C GLU A 457 -0.96 1.75 -20.63
N ASN A 458 -0.98 0.64 -19.89
CA ASN A 458 -0.59 0.61 -18.48
C ASN A 458 0.88 1.05 -18.30
N MET A 459 1.80 0.55 -19.13
CA MET A 459 3.20 0.97 -19.08
C MET A 459 3.36 2.48 -19.35
N ASN A 460 2.64 3.01 -20.34
CA ASN A 460 2.69 4.44 -20.68
C ASN A 460 2.17 5.29 -19.51
N SER A 461 1.04 4.92 -18.92
CA SER A 461 0.41 5.68 -17.83
C SER A 461 1.22 5.61 -16.53
N ILE A 462 1.65 4.41 -16.11
CA ILE A 462 2.46 4.21 -14.89
C ILE A 462 3.81 4.92 -15.00
N CYS A 463 4.46 4.89 -16.17
CA CYS A 463 5.72 5.61 -16.38
C CYS A 463 5.53 7.12 -16.29
N GLN A 464 4.43 7.65 -16.84
CA GLN A 464 4.08 9.07 -16.75
C GLN A 464 3.85 9.48 -15.30
N LEU A 465 3.02 8.75 -14.54
CA LEU A 465 2.77 9.03 -13.12
C LEU A 465 4.06 8.98 -12.30
N ALA A 466 4.93 8.01 -12.56
CA ALA A 466 6.23 7.93 -11.88
C ALA A 466 7.12 9.14 -12.20
N ALA A 467 7.12 9.62 -13.45
CA ALA A 467 7.86 10.81 -13.85
C ALA A 467 7.29 12.08 -13.21
N GLU A 468 5.97 12.24 -13.18
CA GLU A 468 5.31 13.38 -12.53
C GLU A 468 5.63 13.44 -11.02
N ASN A 469 5.62 12.28 -10.34
CA ASN A 469 6.04 12.19 -8.94
C ASN A 469 7.51 12.59 -8.75
N LEU A 470 8.40 12.17 -9.67
CA LEU A 470 9.80 12.58 -9.63
C LEU A 470 9.98 14.09 -9.86
N THR A 471 9.12 14.73 -10.66
CA THR A 471 9.21 16.19 -10.84
C THR A 471 8.68 17.00 -9.66
N ARG A 472 7.86 16.40 -8.80
CA ARG A 472 7.35 17.05 -7.58
C ARG A 472 8.26 16.86 -6.38
N THR A 473 9.12 15.83 -6.38
CA THR A 473 10.01 15.57 -5.24
C THR A 473 11.16 16.56 -5.17
N ALA A 474 11.45 17.05 -3.96
CA ALA A 474 12.64 17.81 -3.64
C ALA A 474 13.80 16.91 -3.16
N ASP A 475 13.53 15.64 -2.82
CA ASP A 475 14.49 14.69 -2.27
C ASP A 475 14.41 13.31 -2.97
N ILE A 476 15.46 12.92 -3.70
CA ILE A 476 15.53 11.59 -4.35
C ILE A 476 15.91 10.49 -3.35
N GLY A 477 16.32 10.88 -2.14
CA GLY A 477 16.60 10.02 -1.00
C GLY A 477 15.33 9.38 -0.42
N LEU A 478 14.16 9.96 -0.64
CA LEU A 478 12.88 9.43 -0.18
C LEU A 478 12.58 8.07 -0.81
N THR A 479 11.97 7.17 -0.02
CA THR A 479 11.70 5.79 -0.41
C THR A 479 10.84 5.71 -1.68
N THR A 480 9.72 6.44 -1.70
CA THR A 480 8.83 6.55 -2.85
C THR A 480 9.55 7.09 -4.09
N SER A 481 10.35 8.15 -3.97
CA SER A 481 11.12 8.70 -5.09
C SER A 481 12.12 7.69 -5.67
N LYS A 482 12.77 6.88 -4.82
CA LYS A 482 13.64 5.76 -5.26
C LYS A 482 12.87 4.68 -6.01
N TYR A 483 11.62 4.43 -5.66
CA TYR A 483 10.75 3.49 -6.37
C TYR A 483 10.29 4.04 -7.71
N CYS A 484 9.77 5.27 -7.77
CA CYS A 484 9.41 5.95 -9.02
C CYS A 484 10.60 6.01 -9.99
N LEU A 485 11.80 6.34 -9.50
CA LEU A 485 13.03 6.34 -10.31
C LEU A 485 13.32 4.96 -10.92
N ASN A 486 13.10 3.89 -10.16
CA ASN A 486 13.26 2.53 -10.66
C ASN A 486 12.22 2.16 -11.70
N VAL A 487 10.97 2.60 -11.53
CA VAL A 487 9.89 2.39 -12.48
C VAL A 487 10.21 3.08 -13.80
N VAL A 488 10.54 4.38 -13.78
CA VAL A 488 10.95 5.13 -14.97
C VAL A 488 12.14 4.46 -15.65
N ARG A 489 13.18 4.10 -14.89
CA ARG A 489 14.36 3.41 -15.44
C ARG A 489 14.02 2.10 -16.18
N LYS A 490 12.99 1.38 -15.75
CA LYS A 490 12.56 0.12 -16.38
C LYS A 490 11.65 0.33 -17.57
N LEU A 491 10.74 1.30 -17.48
CA LEU A 491 9.68 1.51 -18.46
C LEU A 491 10.06 2.49 -19.56
N LEU A 492 10.98 3.43 -19.34
CA LEU A 492 11.29 4.51 -20.29
C LEU A 492 11.66 4.01 -21.69
N ARG A 493 12.31 2.84 -21.81
CA ARG A 493 12.66 2.21 -23.10
C ARG A 493 11.61 1.23 -23.63
N LYS A 494 10.56 0.97 -22.86
CA LYS A 494 9.44 0.08 -23.19
C LYS A 494 8.15 0.83 -23.52
N ILE A 495 8.05 2.11 -23.12
CA ILE A 495 6.93 2.97 -23.51
C ILE A 495 7.05 3.39 -24.98
N THR A 496 5.95 3.89 -25.56
CA THR A 496 5.96 4.31 -26.97
C THR A 496 6.90 5.50 -27.18
N PRO A 497 7.61 5.60 -28.33
CA PRO A 497 8.54 6.70 -28.57
C PRO A 497 7.87 8.08 -28.46
N GLN A 498 6.64 8.24 -28.96
CA GLN A 498 5.91 9.51 -28.82
C GLN A 498 5.67 9.86 -27.35
N ARG A 499 5.31 8.89 -26.51
CA ARG A 499 5.06 9.13 -25.09
C ARG A 499 6.36 9.40 -24.34
N ALA A 500 7.44 8.68 -24.66
CA ALA A 500 8.76 8.91 -24.09
C ALA A 500 9.27 10.34 -24.37
N LEU A 501 9.12 10.79 -25.62
CA LEU A 501 9.49 12.15 -26.02
C LEU A 501 8.59 13.19 -25.35
N ALA A 502 7.27 12.98 -25.34
CA ALA A 502 6.34 13.90 -24.68
C ALA A 502 6.62 14.01 -23.18
N MET A 503 6.92 12.90 -22.49
CA MET A 503 7.26 12.89 -21.08
C MET A 503 8.60 13.61 -20.81
N ALA A 504 9.61 13.42 -21.65
CA ALA A 504 10.90 14.10 -21.51
C ALA A 504 10.74 15.63 -21.64
N THR A 505 9.98 16.07 -22.65
CA THR A 505 9.84 17.50 -22.98
C THR A 505 8.80 18.23 -22.13
N SER A 506 7.64 17.64 -21.87
CA SER A 506 6.54 18.33 -21.16
C SER A 506 6.79 18.49 -19.67
N LEU A 507 7.48 17.53 -19.05
CA LEU A 507 7.75 17.54 -17.61
C LEU A 507 9.08 18.21 -17.25
N ASN A 508 9.92 18.57 -18.23
CA ASN A 508 11.31 18.97 -18.00
C ASN A 508 12.07 17.97 -17.11
N LEU A 509 11.74 16.68 -17.21
CA LEU A 509 12.17 15.65 -16.27
C LEU A 509 13.70 15.56 -16.20
N LYS A 510 14.39 15.66 -17.35
CA LYS A 510 15.87 15.63 -17.41
C LYS A 510 16.48 16.74 -16.56
N SER A 511 16.00 17.99 -16.70
CA SER A 511 16.50 19.13 -15.93
C SER A 511 16.33 18.91 -14.44
N HIS A 512 15.13 18.51 -14.01
CA HIS A 512 14.84 18.29 -12.60
C HIS A 512 15.73 17.19 -11.99
N LEU A 513 15.90 16.06 -12.70
CA LEU A 513 16.78 14.97 -12.23
C LEU A 513 18.26 15.40 -12.16
N VAL A 514 18.71 16.29 -13.05
CA VAL A 514 20.06 16.88 -12.99
C VAL A 514 20.20 17.83 -11.80
N ASP A 515 19.18 18.64 -11.52
CA ASP A 515 19.18 19.54 -10.36
C ASP A 515 19.19 18.73 -9.04
N LEU A 516 18.42 17.65 -8.94
CA LEU A 516 18.46 16.71 -7.80
C LEU A 516 19.85 16.05 -7.64
N LEU A 517 20.46 15.63 -8.75
CA LEU A 517 21.82 15.04 -8.75
C LEU A 517 22.89 16.04 -8.30
N SER A 518 22.72 17.32 -8.66
CA SER A 518 23.70 18.38 -8.40
C SER A 518 23.53 19.00 -7.00
N GLY A 519 22.29 19.07 -6.49
CA GLY A 519 21.95 19.76 -5.24
C GLY A 519 22.02 18.90 -3.98
N GLN A 520 22.11 17.57 -4.10
CA GLN A 520 22.05 16.67 -2.94
C GLN A 520 23.39 16.02 -2.62
N ASN A 521 23.63 15.80 -1.33
CA ASN A 521 24.80 15.06 -0.88
C ASN A 521 24.71 13.60 -1.37
N GLN A 522 25.67 13.20 -2.21
CA GLN A 522 25.71 11.90 -2.87
C GLN A 522 25.84 10.74 -1.88
N ASP A 523 26.50 10.96 -0.74
CA ASP A 523 26.61 9.98 0.34
C ASP A 523 25.25 9.72 1.00
N SER A 524 24.41 10.76 1.11
CA SER A 524 23.07 10.67 1.70
C SER A 524 22.09 9.89 0.83
N ILE A 525 22.07 10.13 -0.48
CA ILE A 525 21.15 9.45 -1.41
C ILE A 525 21.60 8.03 -1.78
N GLY A 526 22.90 7.74 -1.59
CA GLY A 526 23.53 6.45 -1.80
C GLY A 526 23.84 6.15 -3.26
N MET A 527 25.02 5.57 -3.49
CA MET A 527 25.57 5.34 -4.85
C MET A 527 24.68 4.54 -5.80
N LYS A 528 23.91 3.56 -5.29
CA LYS A 528 22.97 2.81 -6.13
C LYS A 528 21.90 3.72 -6.76
N THR A 529 21.48 4.76 -6.04
CA THR A 529 20.49 5.75 -6.51
C THR A 529 21.11 6.66 -7.56
N VAL A 530 22.32 7.18 -7.32
CA VAL A 530 23.10 7.96 -8.30
C VAL A 530 23.24 7.22 -9.63
N TYR A 531 23.59 5.93 -9.59
CA TYR A 531 23.67 5.11 -10.81
C TYR A 531 22.33 4.96 -11.55
N LYS A 532 21.21 4.93 -10.83
CA LYS A 532 19.88 4.83 -11.44
C LYS A 532 19.48 6.16 -12.06
N LEU A 533 19.71 7.27 -11.35
CA LEU A 533 19.51 8.64 -11.83
C LEU A 533 20.23 8.85 -13.15
N PHE A 534 21.53 8.59 -13.17
CA PHE A 534 22.32 8.77 -14.37
C PHE A 534 21.82 7.91 -15.54
N LYS A 535 21.42 6.65 -15.29
CA LYS A 535 20.85 5.80 -16.35
C LYS A 535 19.56 6.37 -16.94
N VAL A 536 18.73 6.99 -16.12
CA VAL A 536 17.50 7.65 -16.58
C VAL A 536 17.85 8.91 -17.37
N ILE A 537 18.74 9.76 -16.84
CA ILE A 537 19.22 10.97 -17.53
C ILE A 537 19.84 10.63 -18.90
N ASN A 538 20.70 9.62 -18.97
CA ASN A 538 21.30 9.15 -20.22
C ASN A 538 20.25 8.65 -21.22
N ALA A 539 19.22 7.94 -20.74
CA ALA A 539 18.12 7.49 -21.59
C ALA A 539 17.25 8.65 -22.10
N LEU A 540 16.96 9.65 -21.26
CA LEU A 540 16.25 10.87 -21.66
C LEU A 540 17.07 11.65 -22.70
N THR A 541 18.38 11.81 -22.48
CA THR A 541 19.29 12.47 -23.42
C THR A 541 19.31 11.77 -24.77
N SER A 542 19.26 10.43 -24.79
CA SER A 542 19.12 9.67 -26.03
C SER A 542 17.78 9.89 -26.74
N ILE A 543 16.68 10.09 -26.00
CA ILE A 543 15.34 10.38 -26.55
C ILE A 543 15.31 11.80 -27.14
N GLU A 544 15.98 12.74 -26.48
CA GLU A 544 16.04 14.16 -26.86
C GLU A 544 17.18 14.49 -27.83
N ARG A 545 17.87 13.48 -28.39
CA ARG A 545 19.11 13.66 -29.17
C ARG A 545 18.98 14.63 -30.33
N GLU A 546 17.81 14.68 -30.99
CA GLU A 546 17.55 15.61 -32.10
C GLU A 546 17.56 17.08 -31.66
N LYS A 547 17.38 17.35 -30.36
CA LYS A 547 17.39 18.67 -29.74
C LYS A 547 18.68 18.96 -28.97
N ARG A 548 19.76 18.18 -29.17
CA ARG A 548 21.01 18.35 -28.41
C ARG A 548 21.64 19.75 -28.54
N SER A 549 21.39 20.43 -29.66
CA SER A 549 21.90 21.79 -29.92
C SER A 549 20.93 22.90 -29.43
N ASP A 550 19.83 22.54 -28.75
CA ASP A 550 18.95 23.51 -28.08
C ASP A 550 19.71 24.14 -26.89
N PRO A 551 19.78 25.49 -26.77
CA PRO A 551 20.47 26.17 -25.68
C PRO A 551 20.07 25.71 -24.28
N LEU A 552 18.80 25.36 -24.06
CA LEU A 552 18.32 24.85 -22.77
C LEU A 552 18.89 23.46 -22.48
N GLN A 553 18.96 22.60 -23.50
CA GLN A 553 19.53 21.26 -23.36
C GLN A 553 21.03 21.30 -23.13
N ILE A 554 21.75 22.19 -23.83
CA ILE A 554 23.17 22.45 -23.61
C ILE A 554 23.41 22.83 -22.14
N SER A 555 22.64 23.78 -21.60
CA SER A 555 22.78 24.20 -20.20
C SER A 555 22.52 23.07 -19.19
N VAL A 556 21.51 22.23 -19.45
CA VAL A 556 21.23 21.05 -18.61
C VAL A 556 22.37 20.01 -18.72
N ASP A 557 22.92 19.81 -19.91
CA ASP A 557 24.03 18.88 -20.15
C ASP A 557 25.34 19.36 -19.51
N GLU A 558 25.61 20.66 -19.50
CA GLU A 558 26.73 21.28 -18.78
C GLU A 558 26.67 20.98 -17.28
N LYS A 559 25.51 21.22 -16.66
CA LYS A 559 25.26 20.88 -15.25
C LYS A 559 25.45 19.38 -15.01
N CYS A 560 24.89 18.54 -15.88
CA CYS A 560 24.96 17.08 -15.75
C CYS A 560 26.40 16.58 -15.81
N ILE A 561 27.20 17.04 -16.77
CA ILE A 561 28.63 16.69 -16.87
C ILE A 561 29.37 17.08 -15.61
N PHE A 562 29.16 18.31 -15.13
CA PHE A 562 29.82 18.77 -13.91
C PHE A 562 29.47 17.86 -12.72
N ALA A 563 28.19 17.57 -12.51
CA ALA A 563 27.72 16.71 -11.43
C ALA A 563 28.31 15.29 -11.52
N LEU A 564 28.42 14.74 -12.73
CA LEU A 564 29.00 13.42 -12.96
C LEU A 564 30.50 13.37 -12.73
N MET A 565 31.23 14.41 -13.16
CA MET A 565 32.67 14.51 -12.90
C MET A 565 32.95 14.63 -11.41
N GLN A 566 32.14 15.41 -10.69
CA GLN A 566 32.18 15.49 -9.24
C GLN A 566 31.90 14.10 -8.61
N SER A 567 30.86 13.38 -9.04
CA SER A 567 30.59 12.00 -8.58
C SER A 567 31.76 11.04 -8.83
N VAL A 568 32.37 11.10 -10.02
CA VAL A 568 33.53 10.28 -10.39
C VAL A 568 34.70 10.55 -9.46
N SER A 569 34.94 11.83 -9.16
CA SER A 569 35.99 12.29 -8.25
C SER A 569 35.74 11.82 -6.82
N ASP A 570 34.52 11.98 -6.30
CA ASP A 570 34.18 11.57 -4.93
C ASP A 570 34.34 10.04 -4.75
N LEU A 571 34.03 9.27 -5.80
CA LEU A 571 34.24 7.82 -5.85
C LEU A 571 35.70 7.36 -5.97
N PHE A 572 36.64 8.29 -6.15
CA PHE A 572 38.07 7.99 -6.14
C PHE A 572 38.47 7.23 -4.88
N PHE A 573 37.92 7.64 -3.73
CA PHE A 573 38.21 7.09 -2.41
C PHE A 573 37.55 5.73 -2.16
N GLU A 574 36.51 5.36 -2.90
CA GLU A 574 35.75 4.11 -2.69
C GLU A 574 36.17 2.93 -3.59
N GLY A 575 37.06 3.13 -4.57
CA GLY A 575 37.49 2.06 -5.48
C GLY A 575 36.47 1.62 -6.55
N LYS A 576 35.30 2.27 -6.66
CA LYS A 576 34.18 1.88 -7.56
C LYS A 576 34.05 2.71 -8.85
N VAL A 577 35.07 3.46 -9.24
CA VAL A 577 34.99 4.52 -10.27
C VAL A 577 34.80 4.06 -11.73
N LEU A 578 35.05 2.79 -12.06
CA LEU A 578 35.05 2.32 -13.45
C LEU A 578 33.68 2.41 -14.13
N LYS A 579 32.61 2.16 -13.37
CA LYS A 579 31.24 2.18 -13.89
C LYS A 579 30.76 3.63 -14.17
N PRO A 580 30.96 4.61 -13.26
CA PRO A 580 30.76 6.03 -13.56
C PRO A 580 31.52 6.52 -14.80
N LEU A 581 32.79 6.11 -14.96
CA LEU A 581 33.57 6.50 -16.14
C LEU A 581 32.96 5.96 -17.44
N SER A 582 32.56 4.68 -17.46
CA SER A 582 31.87 4.10 -18.62
C SER A 582 30.55 4.82 -18.94
N MET A 583 29.85 5.24 -17.90
CA MET A 583 28.61 6.00 -18.00
C MET A 583 28.85 7.38 -18.62
N LEU A 584 29.88 8.10 -18.16
CA LEU A 584 30.28 9.37 -18.74
C LEU A 584 30.68 9.21 -20.23
N THR A 585 31.38 8.12 -20.57
CA THR A 585 31.72 7.78 -21.95
C THR A 585 30.49 7.58 -22.85
N ASP A 586 29.45 6.93 -22.36
CA ASP A 586 28.20 6.79 -23.10
C ASP A 586 27.49 8.14 -23.25
N TYR A 587 27.54 8.99 -22.22
CA TYR A 587 26.88 10.30 -22.19
C TYR A 587 27.43 11.28 -23.22
N VAL A 588 28.76 11.41 -23.28
CA VAL A 588 29.42 12.41 -24.13
C VAL A 588 29.11 12.21 -25.61
N GLN A 589 28.74 11.00 -26.03
CA GLN A 589 28.35 10.69 -27.40
C GLN A 589 26.94 11.16 -27.77
N LEU A 590 26.10 11.49 -26.78
CA LEU A 590 24.71 11.87 -26.97
C LEU A 590 24.48 13.39 -26.95
N ILE A 591 25.38 14.13 -26.34
CA ILE A 591 25.28 15.58 -26.13
C ILE A 591 25.95 16.39 -27.25
N ASP A 592 25.75 17.71 -27.23
CA ASP A 592 26.44 18.65 -28.11
C ASP A 592 27.91 18.83 -27.72
N THR A 593 28.80 18.96 -28.71
CA THR A 593 30.25 19.07 -28.47
C THR A 593 30.66 20.39 -27.84
N SER A 594 29.82 21.43 -27.90
CA SER A 594 30.03 22.69 -27.17
C SER A 594 30.10 22.49 -25.66
N VAL A 595 29.33 21.52 -25.13
CA VAL A 595 29.30 21.18 -23.69
C VAL A 595 30.66 20.69 -23.18
N TYR A 596 31.52 20.17 -24.07
CA TYR A 596 32.85 19.67 -23.68
C TYR A 596 33.73 20.76 -23.06
N ALA A 597 33.44 22.04 -23.29
CA ALA A 597 34.15 23.14 -22.63
C ALA A 597 34.10 23.03 -21.09
N VAL A 598 32.93 22.71 -20.52
CA VAL A 598 32.76 22.55 -19.06
C VAL A 598 33.56 21.35 -18.54
N PHE A 599 33.64 20.27 -19.34
CA PHE A 599 34.45 19.11 -19.01
C PHE A 599 35.93 19.51 -18.88
N PHE A 600 36.49 20.21 -19.88
CA PHE A 600 37.90 20.57 -19.89
C PHE A 600 38.27 21.62 -18.84
N GLN A 601 37.38 22.58 -18.56
CA GLN A 601 37.56 23.54 -17.45
C GLN A 601 37.75 22.85 -16.09
N ASN A 602 37.16 21.67 -15.92
CA ASN A 602 37.21 20.91 -14.66
C ASN A 602 38.07 19.64 -14.75
N PHE A 603 38.73 19.40 -15.89
CA PHE A 603 39.46 18.16 -16.17
C PHE A 603 40.61 17.92 -15.18
N SER A 604 41.41 18.96 -14.92
CA SER A 604 42.55 18.90 -13.99
C SER A 604 42.13 18.54 -12.57
N LYS A 605 40.96 19.02 -12.15
CA LYS A 605 40.42 18.76 -10.81
C LYS A 605 39.90 17.32 -10.68
N PHE A 606 39.11 16.85 -11.64
CA PHE A 606 38.34 15.62 -11.47
C PHE A 606 38.90 14.39 -12.18
N LEU A 607 39.52 14.53 -13.37
CA LEU A 607 39.87 13.39 -14.22
C LEU A 607 41.37 13.20 -14.44
N LEU A 608 42.16 14.26 -14.36
CA LEU A 608 43.63 14.18 -14.43
C LEU A 608 44.25 13.23 -13.39
N PRO A 609 43.79 13.18 -12.11
CA PRO A 609 44.32 12.20 -11.15
C PRO A 609 44.13 10.75 -11.60
N PHE A 610 43.03 10.45 -12.29
CA PHE A 610 42.75 9.13 -12.84
C PHE A 610 43.59 8.83 -14.08
N LEU A 611 43.78 9.81 -14.97
CA LEU A 611 44.66 9.67 -16.13
C LEU A 611 46.10 9.35 -15.69
N LEU A 612 46.58 10.03 -14.65
CA LEU A 612 47.93 9.84 -14.13
C LEU A 612 48.06 8.54 -13.30
N SER A 613 46.97 7.85 -12.97
CA SER A 613 47.00 6.65 -12.11
C SER A 613 47.68 5.46 -12.82
N ARG A 614 48.89 5.13 -12.37
CA ARG A 614 49.82 4.22 -13.06
C ARG A 614 49.24 2.82 -13.29
N LYS A 615 49.16 2.41 -14.57
CA LYS A 615 48.80 1.05 -15.01
C LYS A 615 47.45 0.55 -14.48
N THR A 616 46.51 1.47 -14.23
CA THR A 616 45.19 1.08 -13.75
C THR A 616 44.18 0.99 -14.91
N GLN A 617 43.12 0.22 -14.69
CA GLN A 617 41.97 0.23 -15.58
C GLN A 617 41.29 1.62 -15.64
N LYS A 618 41.46 2.45 -14.60
CA LYS A 618 40.90 3.81 -14.53
C LYS A 618 41.59 4.73 -15.55
N GLN A 619 42.91 4.70 -15.61
CA GLN A 619 43.72 5.43 -16.60
C GLN A 619 43.28 5.08 -18.03
N ARG A 620 43.19 3.78 -18.35
CA ARG A 620 42.73 3.33 -19.67
C ARG A 620 41.34 3.86 -20.03
N ARG A 621 40.41 3.90 -19.06
CA ARG A 621 39.05 4.42 -19.28
C ARG A 621 39.03 5.92 -19.54
N VAL A 622 39.88 6.71 -18.86
CA VAL A 622 39.98 8.16 -19.13
C VAL A 622 40.59 8.41 -20.51
N ILE A 623 41.60 7.64 -20.92
CA ILE A 623 42.16 7.71 -22.29
C ILE A 623 41.07 7.44 -23.33
N SER A 624 40.31 6.36 -23.18
CA SER A 624 39.19 6.03 -24.09
C SER A 624 38.08 7.08 -24.07
N LEU A 625 37.77 7.67 -22.91
CA LEU A 625 36.78 8.76 -22.83
C LEU A 625 37.23 9.97 -23.65
N LEU A 626 38.47 10.41 -23.48
CA LEU A 626 39.04 11.55 -24.20
C LEU A 626 39.14 11.27 -25.71
N GLU A 627 39.49 10.05 -26.08
CA GLU A 627 39.49 9.58 -27.48
C GLU A 627 38.09 9.62 -28.11
N ILE A 628 37.06 9.14 -27.40
CA ILE A 628 35.68 9.24 -27.88
C ILE A 628 35.25 10.69 -28.06
N MET A 629 35.59 11.57 -27.12
CA MET A 629 35.29 13.00 -27.25
C MET A 629 36.00 13.64 -28.45
N MET A 630 37.26 13.25 -28.71
CA MET A 630 38.00 13.67 -29.90
C MET A 630 37.30 13.26 -31.19
N CYS A 631 36.91 12.00 -31.32
CA CYS A 631 36.18 11.49 -32.48
C CYS A 631 34.77 12.10 -32.63
N CYS A 632 34.15 12.57 -31.54
CA CYS A 632 32.88 13.29 -31.62
C CYS A 632 33.05 14.74 -32.12
N VAL A 633 34.23 15.35 -31.94
CA VAL A 633 34.55 16.69 -32.44
C VAL A 633 35.06 16.65 -33.88
N ASP A 634 35.89 15.67 -34.21
CA ASP A 634 36.45 15.48 -35.54
C ASP A 634 36.13 14.06 -36.04
N GLU A 635 35.22 13.98 -37.01
CA GLU A 635 34.78 12.71 -37.61
C GLU A 635 35.92 12.00 -38.37
N ASN A 636 37.00 12.71 -38.73
CA ASN A 636 38.17 12.14 -39.40
C ASN A 636 39.22 11.62 -38.41
N ALA A 637 39.06 11.85 -37.11
CA ALA A 637 40.01 11.41 -36.09
C ALA A 637 40.04 9.86 -36.00
N SER A 638 41.24 9.30 -36.03
CA SER A 638 41.42 7.85 -35.97
C SER A 638 41.14 7.30 -34.57
N ARG A 639 40.41 6.17 -34.52
CA ARG A 639 40.16 5.42 -33.27
C ARG A 639 41.48 4.86 -32.74
N LEU A 640 41.78 5.07 -31.46
CA LEU A 640 43.00 4.53 -30.85
C LEU A 640 42.92 3.01 -30.75
N THR A 641 43.97 2.32 -31.19
CA THR A 641 44.07 0.86 -31.06
C THR A 641 44.43 0.46 -29.62
N GLY A 642 44.25 -0.81 -29.28
CA GLY A 642 44.70 -1.34 -27.99
C GLY A 642 46.20 -1.19 -27.76
N GLU A 643 46.99 -1.24 -28.84
CA GLU A 643 48.44 -1.03 -28.83
C GLU A 643 48.77 0.44 -28.56
N THR A 644 48.11 1.37 -29.25
CA THR A 644 48.26 2.81 -29.03
C THR A 644 47.89 3.22 -27.60
N ILE A 645 46.81 2.69 -27.04
CA ILE A 645 46.42 2.95 -25.63
C ILE A 645 47.50 2.40 -24.66
N ASN A 646 48.11 1.25 -24.96
CA ASN A 646 49.20 0.71 -24.14
C ASN A 646 50.44 1.62 -24.18
N GLU A 647 50.77 2.17 -25.35
CA GLU A 647 51.87 3.10 -25.57
C GLU A 647 51.65 4.41 -24.80
N ILE A 648 50.45 4.99 -24.89
CA ILE A 648 50.06 6.17 -24.09
C ILE A 648 50.21 5.87 -22.59
N CYS A 649 49.70 4.73 -22.12
CA CYS A 649 49.84 4.34 -20.71
C CYS A 649 51.31 4.19 -20.27
N LYS A 650 52.18 3.67 -21.16
CA LYS A 650 53.62 3.52 -20.92
C LYS A 650 54.28 4.90 -20.76
N HIS A 651 54.02 5.83 -21.67
CA HIS A 651 54.62 7.17 -21.60
C HIS A 651 54.11 7.98 -20.39
N ILE A 652 52.83 7.87 -20.02
CA ILE A 652 52.32 8.47 -18.77
C ILE A 652 52.99 7.85 -17.53
N TYR A 653 53.34 6.56 -17.58
CA TYR A 653 54.05 5.91 -16.47
C TYR A 653 55.49 6.42 -16.31
N GLU A 654 56.18 6.63 -17.42
CA GLU A 654 57.56 7.12 -17.50
C GLU A 654 57.70 8.61 -17.15
N TYR A 655 56.61 9.37 -17.24
CA TYR A 655 56.54 10.78 -16.86
C TYR A 655 56.78 11.00 -15.35
N ASP A 656 57.71 11.91 -15.00
CA ASP A 656 58.02 12.28 -13.62
C ASP A 656 57.00 13.31 -13.09
N ARG A 657 56.30 12.98 -12.00
CA ARG A 657 55.18 13.76 -11.44
C ARG A 657 55.58 15.02 -10.67
N LYS A 658 56.85 15.42 -10.70
CA LYS A 658 57.33 16.64 -10.03
C LYS A 658 56.98 17.92 -10.80
N GLU A 659 56.48 17.78 -12.02
CA GLU A 659 56.03 18.85 -12.90
C GLU A 659 54.50 18.98 -12.91
N ASP A 660 53.98 20.04 -13.56
CA ASP A 660 52.55 20.22 -13.81
C ASP A 660 51.95 18.99 -14.52
N GLY A 661 50.89 18.40 -13.94
CA GLY A 661 50.29 17.18 -14.46
C GLY A 661 49.78 17.28 -15.91
N LEU A 662 49.51 18.49 -16.43
CA LEU A 662 49.12 18.69 -17.83
C LEU A 662 50.31 18.56 -18.81
N LYS A 663 51.55 18.76 -18.37
CA LYS A 663 52.76 18.57 -19.20
C LYS A 663 53.01 17.11 -19.59
N VAL A 664 52.25 16.17 -19.03
CA VAL A 664 52.24 14.77 -19.50
C VAL A 664 51.87 14.68 -20.99
N PHE A 665 51.03 15.60 -21.50
CA PHE A 665 50.65 15.60 -22.91
C PHE A 665 51.81 16.06 -23.81
N GLU A 666 52.52 17.12 -23.43
CA GLU A 666 53.78 17.54 -24.09
C GLU A 666 54.80 16.40 -24.13
N TRP A 667 54.96 15.69 -23.01
CA TRP A 667 55.84 14.53 -22.93
C TRP A 667 55.46 13.43 -23.92
N ILE A 668 54.18 13.09 -24.04
CA ILE A 668 53.70 12.10 -25.00
C ILE A 668 53.98 12.57 -26.42
N VAL A 669 53.71 13.83 -26.77
CA VAL A 669 53.98 14.35 -28.12
C VAL A 669 55.48 14.31 -28.46
N LYS A 670 56.37 14.58 -27.49
CA LYS A 670 57.83 14.57 -27.71
C LYS A 670 58.47 13.18 -27.73
N LYS A 671 57.85 12.16 -27.12
CA LYS A 671 58.49 10.86 -26.85
C LYS A 671 57.79 9.65 -27.45
N CYS A 672 56.54 9.78 -27.85
CA CYS A 672 55.74 8.69 -28.40
C CYS A 672 55.96 8.60 -29.92
N GLU A 673 56.23 7.39 -30.43
CA GLU A 673 56.45 7.16 -31.87
C GLU A 673 55.11 7.01 -32.62
N SER A 674 54.03 6.62 -31.93
CA SER A 674 52.70 6.58 -32.52
C SER A 674 52.16 7.99 -32.83
N LYS A 675 51.89 8.20 -34.12
CA LYS A 675 51.27 9.42 -34.64
C LYS A 675 49.89 9.67 -34.03
N GLU A 676 49.09 8.61 -33.86
CA GLU A 676 47.75 8.69 -33.28
C GLU A 676 47.79 9.09 -31.80
N ALA A 677 48.77 8.58 -31.04
CA ALA A 677 48.98 8.98 -29.64
C ALA A 677 49.44 10.44 -29.51
N ALA A 678 50.30 10.91 -30.41
CA ALA A 678 50.71 12.32 -30.46
C ALA A 678 49.56 13.24 -30.85
N GLU A 679 48.73 12.88 -31.85
CA GLU A 679 47.53 13.63 -32.24
C GLU A 679 46.52 13.71 -31.08
N TRP A 680 46.25 12.59 -30.41
CA TRP A 680 45.40 12.56 -29.22
C TRP A 680 45.93 13.48 -28.12
N ALA A 681 47.23 13.43 -27.82
CA ALA A 681 47.83 14.26 -26.78
C ALA A 681 47.78 15.76 -27.14
N ARG A 682 48.03 16.14 -28.40
CA ARG A 682 47.87 17.53 -28.89
C ARG A 682 46.44 18.01 -28.72
N TRP A 683 45.47 17.20 -29.13
CA TRP A 683 44.05 17.56 -29.03
C TRP A 683 43.62 17.80 -27.58
N VAL A 684 44.01 16.91 -26.66
CA VAL A 684 43.68 17.06 -25.23
C VAL A 684 44.38 18.29 -24.65
N SER A 685 45.67 18.48 -24.96
CA SER A 685 46.46 19.63 -24.49
C SER A 685 45.84 20.96 -24.91
N ALA A 686 45.51 21.11 -26.19
CA ALA A 686 44.89 22.31 -26.72
C ALA A 686 43.55 22.64 -26.03
N ARG A 687 42.73 21.61 -25.75
CA ARG A 687 41.45 21.78 -25.04
C ARG A 687 41.61 22.12 -23.55
N CYS A 688 42.75 21.79 -22.95
CA CYS A 688 43.11 22.21 -21.60
C CYS A 688 43.77 23.60 -21.55
N GLY A 689 43.93 24.29 -22.69
CA GLY A 689 44.57 25.60 -22.77
C GLY A 689 46.10 25.58 -22.70
N VAL A 690 46.72 24.43 -23.02
CA VAL A 690 48.17 24.27 -23.06
C VAL A 690 48.61 24.10 -24.52
N GLU A 691 49.27 25.12 -25.06
CA GLU A 691 49.90 25.07 -26.39
C GLU A 691 51.22 24.30 -26.32
N ILE A 692 51.39 23.31 -27.20
CA ILE A 692 52.62 22.54 -27.33
C ILE A 692 53.45 23.20 -28.43
N GLU A 693 54.56 23.84 -28.07
CA GLU A 693 55.48 24.44 -29.05
C GLU A 693 56.07 23.36 -29.97
N GLU A 694 55.99 23.58 -31.29
CA GLU A 694 56.66 22.74 -32.30
C GLU A 694 58.17 23.04 -32.25
N GLU A 695 58.99 22.03 -31.92
CA GLU A 695 60.43 22.12 -32.18
C GLU A 695 60.64 21.86 -33.67
N ASP A 696 60.95 22.91 -34.44
CA ASP A 696 61.38 22.82 -35.84
C ASP A 696 62.47 21.76 -36.00
N GLU A 697 62.32 20.90 -37.01
CA GLU A 697 63.26 19.85 -37.39
C GLU A 697 64.69 20.41 -37.46
N LYS A 698 65.56 19.99 -36.53
CA LYS A 698 67.00 20.14 -36.71
C LYS A 698 67.44 19.24 -37.85
N GLU A 699 67.81 19.86 -38.97
CA GLU A 699 68.55 19.23 -40.07
C GLU A 699 69.69 18.35 -39.51
N GLU A 700 69.60 17.05 -39.73
CA GLU A 700 70.70 16.11 -39.50
C GLU A 700 71.76 16.28 -40.61
N GLU A 701 72.95 16.77 -40.23
CA GLU A 701 74.15 16.79 -41.05
C GLU A 701 74.66 15.34 -41.29
N PRO A 702 74.95 14.92 -42.54
CA PRO A 702 75.27 13.52 -42.83
C PRO A 702 76.70 13.11 -42.42
N ALA A 703 76.79 11.91 -41.85
CA ALA A 703 77.99 11.28 -41.31
C ALA A 703 79.18 11.18 -42.29
N ALA A 704 80.34 11.68 -41.85
CA ALA A 704 81.62 11.50 -42.52
C ALA A 704 82.16 10.06 -42.38
N LYS A 705 82.44 9.43 -43.53
CA LYS A 705 83.19 8.17 -43.68
C LYS A 705 84.56 8.25 -42.99
N ARG A 706 84.85 7.33 -42.07
CA ARG A 706 86.22 6.99 -41.65
C ARG A 706 86.67 5.68 -42.29
N VAL A 707 87.56 5.80 -43.27
CA VAL A 707 88.45 4.74 -43.76
C VAL A 707 89.50 4.47 -42.67
N LYS A 708 89.68 3.21 -42.28
CA LYS A 708 90.81 2.75 -41.45
C LYS A 708 91.96 2.33 -42.37
N SER A 709 93.15 2.85 -42.12
CA SER A 709 94.43 2.33 -42.63
C SER A 709 95.06 1.40 -41.60
N LEU A 710 94.98 0.09 -41.85
CA LEU A 710 96.07 -0.89 -41.97
C LEU A 710 95.45 -2.28 -42.12
#